data_AF-A0AA41SDI1-F1
#
_entry.id   AF-A0AA41SDI1-F1
#
_cell.length_a   1.000
_cell.length_b   1.000
_cell.length_c   1.000
_cell.angle_alpha   90.00
_cell.angle_beta   90.00
_cell.angle_gamma   90.00
#
_symmetry.space_group_name_H-M   'P 1'
#
loop_
_entity.id
_entity.type
_entity.pdbx_description
1 polymer ?
#
loop_
_entity_poly.entity_id
_entity_poly.type
_entity_poly.pdbx_seq_one_letter_code
_entity_poly.pdbx_strand_id
1 'polypeptide(L)'
;IDFIPELCAGYLARNFMWTISSSSFVYVPSKLLYRSIEHPHLTVESEKCLAEAILVWIESSQVRGQCSDSNIEENHLEILQKVRVTLLPLDFAAGKRRNSYFSKLAEECISSIFSIIKDSSTRHAFKDAELYNIRIRLTEYAEKIVLSGCLQITLASLLLSVLPSLCNMDPLIRKKYEASIADLDNLHRNPYRISNFPILPFIAVKEVDISKCPRLHLEAVIKCFSKSFPSLRRLNASHCFQFRMLTLFDLVENCPLIEEVDLTADISPAIPTLVSMASSTTDAYHDSYVASYFKKGGLLSKLTLEGRNDIIDLGLQNISAFSLSLSSLNLKGCTSITDLAISRLISQCANLQSLNVSDTYFGRRSVLVLISDFPRLKDFADVYHEHKHSSSLAFRLQELNIEGCTSVDATSLTQLMCSTYLLKSLNLRKTSLVGNALNNFLGSSLKSLDVSDTMVCGVSLTLIVQRNPDLKVLKARGCRKLCQQEGGDQLYMELKRNCLLEVAFGWGFSFNSVENLGDAIKSLKTITIGLGASLGEYGLKLLPKLCPLLESVVLNFQVISDSVVINLLESLRFLQVLGLCYCLGDLSSVIFSCSVPNLKVLKLERVMPRMTNEDLVNLTKNCKNLVELSLSGCALLNSDSQHIISCGWPGLISIHLEECGSVTSNGVSSFYDCKALEDLLLRHNGCGLQSNFIYEASTKMPMLRKVALDLCDANEGCFDTPSYSERSFLSIIKIARCKPQSCSFNLLHLESCKKLVHKESIILEFSVNGLRTTTLKERV
;
A
#
# COMPACT_ATOMS: atom_id res chain seq x y z
N ILE A 1 -44.92 23.47 4.11
CA ILE A 1 -44.30 23.12 5.41
C ILE A 1 -43.06 22.22 5.21
N ASP A 2 -42.90 21.55 4.06
CA ASP A 2 -41.70 20.72 3.75
C ASP A 2 -40.42 21.45 3.30
N PHE A 3 -40.46 22.77 3.10
CA PHE A 3 -39.32 23.56 2.58
C PHE A 3 -38.07 23.52 3.49
N ILE A 4 -38.25 23.62 4.80
CA ILE A 4 -37.13 23.61 5.76
C ILE A 4 -36.45 22.23 5.80
N PRO A 5 -37.20 21.10 5.96
CA PRO A 5 -36.60 19.77 5.88
C PRO A 5 -35.84 19.49 4.57
N GLU A 6 -36.35 19.97 3.44
CA GLU A 6 -35.71 19.78 2.13
C GLU A 6 -34.41 20.59 1.99
N LEU A 7 -34.41 21.85 2.46
CA LEU A 7 -33.20 22.67 2.54
C LEU A 7 -32.14 22.05 3.46
N CYS A 8 -32.54 21.57 4.64
CA CYS A 8 -31.63 20.88 5.55
C CYS A 8 -31.05 19.62 4.92
N ALA A 9 -31.89 18.82 4.24
CA ALA A 9 -31.45 17.61 3.57
C ALA A 9 -30.44 17.90 2.45
N GLY A 10 -30.69 18.93 1.64
CA GLY A 10 -29.80 19.36 0.56
C GLY A 10 -28.48 19.96 1.09
N TYR A 11 -28.51 20.72 2.19
CA TYR A 11 -27.31 21.24 2.83
C TYR A 11 -26.43 20.10 3.39
N LEU A 12 -27.05 19.15 4.09
CA LEU A 12 -26.39 17.97 4.62
C LEU A 12 -25.82 17.10 3.49
N ALA A 13 -26.56 16.92 2.40
CA ALA A 13 -26.13 16.15 1.23
C ALA A 13 -24.88 16.75 0.55
N ARG A 14 -24.84 18.07 0.38
CA ARG A 14 -23.70 18.79 -0.22
C ARG A 14 -22.45 18.80 0.67
N ASN A 15 -22.64 18.73 1.98
CA ASN A 15 -21.56 18.76 2.98
C ASN A 15 -21.41 17.39 3.67
N PHE A 16 -21.82 16.31 3.01
CA PHE A 16 -21.95 15.02 3.68
C PHE A 16 -20.58 14.51 4.17
N MET A 17 -19.53 14.65 3.35
CA MET A 17 -18.15 14.30 3.74
C MET A 17 -17.63 15.07 4.96
N TRP A 18 -17.94 16.37 5.04
CA TRP A 18 -17.61 17.17 6.22
C TRP A 18 -18.41 16.71 7.45
N THR A 19 -19.69 16.38 7.23
CA THR A 19 -20.59 15.97 8.30
C THR A 19 -20.18 14.65 8.91
N ILE A 20 -19.89 13.61 8.10
CA ILE A 20 -19.47 12.28 8.61
C ILE A 20 -18.14 12.32 9.36
N SER A 21 -17.33 13.35 9.13
CA SER A 21 -16.07 13.59 9.86
C SER A 21 -16.31 14.16 11.27
N SER A 22 -17.53 14.64 11.57
CA SER A 22 -17.90 15.16 12.88
C SER A 22 -18.33 14.05 13.83
N SER A 23 -17.88 14.13 15.09
CA SER A 23 -18.38 13.26 16.17
C SER A 23 -19.89 13.40 16.39
N SER A 24 -20.51 14.47 15.90
CA SER A 24 -21.94 14.71 15.99
C SER A 24 -22.77 13.97 14.93
N PHE A 25 -22.14 13.40 13.89
CA PHE A 25 -22.85 12.74 12.78
C PHE A 25 -23.79 11.64 13.25
N VAL A 26 -23.37 10.88 14.26
CA VAL A 26 -24.17 9.82 14.85
C VAL A 26 -25.53 10.31 15.32
N TYR A 27 -25.69 11.60 15.68
CA TYR A 27 -26.96 12.17 16.17
C TYR A 27 -27.89 12.70 15.07
N VAL A 28 -27.53 12.56 13.79
CA VAL A 28 -28.41 12.96 12.69
C VAL A 28 -29.71 12.13 12.72
N PRO A 29 -30.91 12.74 12.67
CA PRO A 29 -32.18 12.01 12.64
C PRO A 29 -32.30 11.11 11.40
N SER A 30 -32.84 9.90 11.56
CA SER A 30 -32.96 8.89 10.48
C SER A 30 -33.63 9.42 9.21
N LYS A 31 -34.77 10.13 9.36
CA LYS A 31 -35.52 10.73 8.25
C LYS A 31 -34.73 11.82 7.51
N LEU A 32 -33.92 12.59 8.24
CA LEU A 32 -33.05 13.60 7.63
C LEU A 32 -31.90 12.93 6.88
N LEU A 33 -31.26 11.92 7.50
CA LEU A 33 -30.19 11.13 6.87
C LEU A 33 -30.69 10.47 5.58
N TYR A 34 -31.83 9.80 5.63
CA TYR A 34 -32.47 9.17 4.47
C TYR A 34 -32.70 10.18 3.34
N ARG A 35 -33.35 11.32 3.63
CA ARG A 35 -33.60 12.37 2.64
C ARG A 35 -32.32 12.95 2.06
N SER A 36 -31.27 13.11 2.86
CA SER A 36 -29.97 13.57 2.38
C SER A 36 -29.27 12.57 1.45
N ILE A 37 -29.39 11.27 1.73
CA ILE A 37 -28.80 10.22 0.90
C ILE A 37 -29.53 10.11 -0.46
N GLU A 38 -30.84 10.33 -0.49
CA GLU A 38 -31.61 10.37 -1.73
C GLU A 38 -31.42 11.66 -2.53
N HIS A 39 -30.91 12.71 -1.90
CA HIS A 39 -30.81 14.02 -2.52
C HIS A 39 -29.83 13.99 -3.73
N PRO A 40 -30.18 14.59 -4.88
CA PRO A 40 -29.34 14.54 -6.10
C PRO A 40 -27.97 15.20 -5.95
N HIS A 41 -27.81 16.08 -4.95
CA HIS A 41 -26.53 16.74 -4.62
C HIS A 41 -25.74 16.04 -3.50
N LEU A 42 -26.02 14.77 -3.20
CA LEU A 42 -25.20 14.00 -2.25
C LEU A 42 -23.75 13.96 -2.74
N THR A 43 -22.84 14.50 -1.93
CA THR A 43 -21.39 14.46 -2.16
C THR A 43 -20.76 13.40 -1.28
N VAL A 44 -20.32 12.31 -1.92
CA VAL A 44 -19.53 11.26 -1.28
C VAL A 44 -18.32 10.97 -2.14
N GLU A 45 -17.18 10.70 -1.51
CA GLU A 45 -15.97 10.33 -2.25
C GLU A 45 -16.09 8.94 -2.88
N SER A 46 -16.81 8.03 -2.22
CA SER A 46 -17.09 6.68 -2.71
C SER A 46 -18.34 6.09 -2.05
N GLU A 47 -18.86 5.01 -2.62
CA GLU A 47 -19.93 4.22 -1.99
C GLU A 47 -19.45 3.50 -0.73
N LYS A 48 -18.15 3.21 -0.63
CA LYS A 48 -17.53 2.71 0.62
C LYS A 48 -17.68 3.73 1.75
N CYS A 49 -17.35 5.00 1.50
CA CYS A 49 -17.49 6.06 2.49
C CYS A 49 -18.94 6.22 2.95
N LEU A 50 -19.90 6.12 2.02
CA LEU A 50 -21.32 6.15 2.36
C LEU A 50 -21.71 4.95 3.24
N ALA A 51 -21.32 3.73 2.86
CA ALA A 51 -21.61 2.52 3.62
C ALA A 51 -20.98 2.55 5.02
N GLU A 52 -19.73 2.99 5.15
CA GLU A 52 -19.05 3.15 6.44
C GLU A 52 -19.77 4.16 7.33
N ALA A 53 -20.16 5.32 6.78
CA ALA A 53 -20.93 6.31 7.52
C ALA A 53 -22.26 5.72 8.03
N ILE A 54 -23.02 5.06 7.16
CA ILE A 54 -24.29 4.44 7.55
C ILE A 54 -24.08 3.40 8.65
N LEU A 55 -23.05 2.55 8.56
CA LEU A 55 -22.73 1.54 9.58
C LEU A 55 -22.39 2.18 10.93
N VAL A 56 -21.54 3.21 10.94
CA VAL A 56 -21.21 3.96 12.17
C VAL A 56 -22.48 4.56 12.79
N TRP A 57 -23.36 5.11 11.96
CA TRP A 57 -24.63 5.67 12.43
C TRP A 57 -25.54 4.59 13.04
N ILE A 58 -25.69 3.42 12.40
CA ILE A 58 -26.49 2.29 12.91
C ILE A 58 -25.91 1.74 14.22
N GLU A 59 -24.60 1.49 14.28
CA GLU A 59 -23.94 0.94 15.48
C GLU A 59 -24.11 1.89 16.67
N SER A 60 -24.07 3.21 16.44
CA SER A 60 -24.27 4.22 17.48
C SER A 60 -25.72 4.40 17.92
N SER A 61 -26.71 4.12 17.06
CA SER A 61 -28.14 4.23 17.41
C SER A 61 -28.55 3.15 18.41
N GLN A 62 -27.94 1.96 18.34
CA GLN A 62 -28.15 0.89 19.31
C GLN A 62 -27.66 1.23 20.72
N VAL A 63 -26.45 1.78 20.84
CA VAL A 63 -25.85 2.14 22.14
C VAL A 63 -26.69 3.18 22.89
N ARG A 64 -27.48 3.98 22.16
CA ARG A 64 -28.35 5.01 22.73
C ARG A 64 -29.71 4.50 23.21
N GLY A 65 -29.98 3.19 23.15
CA GLY A 65 -31.16 2.61 23.77
C GLY A 65 -32.49 2.92 23.04
N GLN A 66 -32.46 3.26 21.75
CA GLN A 66 -33.67 3.35 20.92
C GLN A 66 -34.20 1.97 20.48
N CYS A 67 -33.90 0.89 21.22
CA CYS A 67 -34.19 -0.49 20.82
C CYS A 67 -35.37 -1.08 21.58
N SER A 68 -36.59 -0.91 21.04
CA SER A 68 -37.69 -1.88 21.16
C SER A 68 -38.84 -1.61 20.16
N ASP A 69 -38.59 -0.94 19.03
CA ASP A 69 -39.61 -0.65 18.01
C ASP A 69 -39.24 -1.31 16.67
N SER A 70 -40.13 -2.15 16.13
CA SER A 70 -39.97 -2.83 14.83
C SER A 70 -39.76 -1.85 13.66
N ASN A 71 -40.28 -0.62 13.79
CA ASN A 71 -40.14 0.43 12.78
C ASN A 71 -38.67 0.91 12.60
N ILE A 72 -37.78 0.71 13.58
CA ILE A 72 -36.40 1.23 13.50
C ILE A 72 -35.49 0.29 12.68
N GLU A 73 -35.69 -1.03 12.78
CA GLU A 73 -34.95 -2.01 11.96
C GLU A 73 -35.30 -1.88 10.47
N GLU A 74 -36.56 -1.62 10.15
CA GLU A 74 -37.02 -1.35 8.79
C GLU A 74 -36.36 -0.06 8.23
N ASN A 75 -36.32 1.02 9.02
CA ASN A 75 -35.61 2.25 8.66
C ASN A 75 -34.09 2.05 8.43
N HIS A 76 -33.43 1.19 9.23
CA HIS A 76 -32.01 0.88 9.04
C HIS A 76 -31.77 0.16 7.71
N LEU A 77 -32.64 -0.81 7.37
CA LEU A 77 -32.54 -1.56 6.13
C LEU A 77 -32.82 -0.66 4.91
N GLU A 78 -33.81 0.23 4.98
CA GLU A 78 -34.12 1.19 3.92
C GLU A 78 -32.95 2.12 3.59
N ILE A 79 -32.25 2.64 4.62
CA ILE A 79 -31.08 3.50 4.41
C ILE A 79 -29.93 2.69 3.79
N LEU A 80 -29.67 1.48 4.27
CA LEU A 80 -28.62 0.60 3.72
C LEU A 80 -28.87 0.24 2.26
N GLN A 81 -30.12 0.04 1.85
CA GLN A 81 -30.49 -0.24 0.45
C GLN A 81 -30.17 0.92 -0.52
N LYS A 82 -29.83 2.11 -0.02
CA LYS A 82 -29.37 3.23 -0.87
C LYS A 82 -27.90 3.13 -1.28
N VAL A 83 -27.13 2.25 -0.64
CA VAL A 83 -25.75 1.97 -1.04
C VAL A 83 -25.74 1.23 -2.37
N ARG A 84 -24.99 1.73 -3.35
CA ARG A 84 -24.86 1.08 -4.65
C ARG A 84 -23.85 -0.06 -4.55
N VAL A 85 -24.33 -1.27 -4.26
CA VAL A 85 -23.49 -2.46 -4.02
C VAL A 85 -22.51 -2.76 -5.14
N THR A 86 -22.84 -2.47 -6.40
CA THR A 86 -21.95 -2.66 -7.57
C THR A 86 -20.83 -1.65 -7.68
N LEU A 87 -20.71 -0.70 -6.76
CA LEU A 87 -19.65 0.31 -6.69
C LEU A 87 -18.84 0.21 -5.38
N LEU A 88 -19.11 -0.81 -4.56
CA LEU A 88 -18.32 -1.09 -3.37
C LEU A 88 -17.03 -1.85 -3.75
N PRO A 89 -15.91 -1.57 -3.08
CA PRO A 89 -14.70 -2.36 -3.18
C PRO A 89 -14.91 -3.78 -2.65
N LEU A 90 -14.28 -4.78 -3.30
CA LEU A 90 -14.45 -6.18 -2.92
C LEU A 90 -13.88 -6.48 -1.52
N ASP A 91 -12.77 -5.84 -1.14
CA ASP A 91 -12.16 -5.96 0.19
C ASP A 91 -13.11 -5.49 1.29
N PHE A 92 -13.81 -4.37 1.05
CA PHE A 92 -14.79 -3.85 1.99
C PHE A 92 -15.97 -4.81 2.15
N ALA A 93 -16.57 -5.27 1.04
CA ALA A 93 -17.69 -6.20 1.09
C ALA A 93 -17.31 -7.51 1.81
N ALA A 94 -16.14 -8.08 1.46
CA ALA A 94 -15.61 -9.28 2.10
C ALA A 94 -15.40 -9.08 3.61
N GLY A 95 -14.82 -7.97 4.03
CA GLY A 95 -14.60 -7.63 5.44
C GLY A 95 -15.89 -7.41 6.24
N LYS A 96 -16.98 -7.03 5.58
CA LYS A 96 -18.29 -6.79 6.24
C LYS A 96 -19.24 -8.00 6.23
N ARG A 97 -18.82 -9.17 5.70
CA ARG A 97 -19.64 -10.40 5.70
C ARG A 97 -20.10 -10.85 7.10
N ARG A 98 -19.32 -10.56 8.15
CA ARG A 98 -19.67 -10.89 9.55
C ARG A 98 -20.42 -9.78 10.30
N ASN A 99 -20.67 -8.63 9.67
CA ASN A 99 -21.43 -7.56 10.29
C ASN A 99 -22.93 -7.90 10.26
N SER A 100 -23.61 -7.81 11.41
CA SER A 100 -25.02 -8.20 11.55
C SER A 100 -25.97 -7.47 10.60
N TYR A 101 -25.69 -6.20 10.30
CA TYR A 101 -26.52 -5.34 9.44
C TYR A 101 -26.13 -5.42 7.96
N PHE A 102 -24.84 -5.63 7.70
CA PHE A 102 -24.29 -5.55 6.35
C PHE A 102 -24.10 -6.91 5.67
N SER A 103 -24.14 -8.02 6.41
CA SER A 103 -23.84 -9.36 5.88
C SER A 103 -24.60 -9.71 4.59
N LYS A 104 -25.90 -9.44 4.53
CA LYS A 104 -26.73 -9.68 3.34
C LYS A 104 -26.29 -8.82 2.14
N LEU A 105 -26.08 -7.52 2.35
CA LEU A 105 -25.59 -6.61 1.30
C LEU A 105 -24.16 -6.97 0.87
N ALA A 106 -23.32 -7.44 1.77
CA ALA A 106 -21.98 -7.92 1.45
C ALA A 106 -22.01 -9.14 0.52
N GLU A 107 -22.83 -10.14 0.81
CA GLU A 107 -22.98 -11.32 -0.06
C GLU A 107 -23.56 -10.95 -1.44
N GLU A 108 -24.55 -10.06 -1.46
CA GLU A 108 -25.11 -9.52 -2.70
C GLU A 108 -24.03 -8.80 -3.52
N CYS A 109 -23.27 -7.90 -2.89
CA CYS A 109 -22.16 -7.19 -3.51
C CYS A 109 -21.12 -8.15 -4.10
N ILE A 110 -20.64 -9.12 -3.32
CA ILE A 110 -19.65 -10.11 -3.77
C ILE A 110 -20.20 -10.88 -4.97
N SER A 111 -21.44 -11.36 -4.89
CA SER A 111 -22.09 -12.12 -5.97
C SER A 111 -22.21 -11.28 -7.25
N SER A 112 -22.64 -10.02 -7.13
CA SER A 112 -22.72 -9.09 -8.27
C SER A 112 -21.35 -8.81 -8.89
N ILE A 113 -20.32 -8.57 -8.08
CA ILE A 113 -18.94 -8.34 -8.55
C ILE A 113 -18.45 -9.54 -9.36
N PHE A 114 -18.59 -10.76 -8.82
CA PHE A 114 -18.18 -11.98 -9.53
C PHE A 114 -18.97 -12.22 -10.82
N SER A 115 -20.26 -11.91 -10.83
CA SER A 115 -21.09 -11.97 -12.04
C SER A 115 -20.56 -11.00 -13.11
N ILE A 116 -20.26 -9.75 -12.73
CA ILE A 116 -19.77 -8.70 -13.64
C ILE A 116 -18.35 -9.01 -14.14
N ILE A 117 -17.49 -9.62 -13.31
CA ILE A 117 -16.12 -10.01 -13.71
C ILE A 117 -16.15 -11.18 -14.69
N LYS A 118 -17.05 -12.15 -14.52
CA LYS A 118 -17.17 -13.33 -15.40
C LYS A 118 -17.80 -12.99 -16.74
N ASP A 119 -18.76 -12.06 -16.79
CA ASP A 119 -19.37 -11.63 -18.04
C ASP A 119 -18.46 -10.61 -18.75
N SER A 120 -17.72 -11.09 -19.75
CA SER A 120 -16.88 -10.25 -20.62
C SER A 120 -17.72 -9.38 -21.57
N SER A 121 -19.00 -9.70 -21.72
CA SER A 121 -19.89 -9.02 -22.63
C SER A 121 -20.77 -8.04 -21.85
N THR A 122 -20.60 -6.75 -22.08
CA THR A 122 -21.59 -5.73 -21.69
C THR A 122 -22.91 -5.84 -22.48
N ARG A 123 -23.14 -7.00 -23.12
CA ARG A 123 -24.24 -7.25 -24.06
C ARG A 123 -25.56 -7.54 -23.37
N HIS A 124 -25.56 -7.81 -22.06
CA HIS A 124 -26.78 -8.05 -21.32
C HIS A 124 -27.16 -6.88 -20.40
N ALA A 125 -28.31 -6.30 -20.73
CA ALA A 125 -29.23 -5.55 -19.87
C ALA A 125 -28.88 -4.09 -19.52
N PHE A 126 -29.16 -3.18 -20.46
CA PHE A 126 -29.58 -1.83 -20.12
C PHE A 126 -31.05 -1.83 -19.63
N LYS A 127 -31.37 -2.55 -18.55
CA LYS A 127 -32.62 -2.29 -17.81
C LYS A 127 -32.37 -1.06 -16.94
N ASP A 128 -33.31 -0.11 -16.92
CA ASP A 128 -33.13 1.20 -16.25
C ASP A 128 -32.77 1.07 -14.75
N ALA A 129 -33.23 0.02 -14.08
CA ALA A 129 -32.90 -0.26 -12.67
C ALA A 129 -31.44 -0.74 -12.46
N GLU A 130 -30.87 -1.51 -13.39
CA GLU A 130 -29.50 -2.02 -13.30
C GLU A 130 -28.47 -0.92 -13.63
N LEU A 131 -28.85 0.03 -14.50
CA LEU A 131 -28.07 1.21 -14.85
C LEU A 131 -27.84 2.16 -13.66
N TYR A 132 -28.81 2.27 -12.75
CA TYR A 132 -28.70 3.16 -11.59
C TYR A 132 -27.57 2.71 -10.64
N ASN A 133 -27.43 1.40 -10.43
CA ASN A 133 -26.48 0.85 -9.48
C ASN A 133 -25.03 0.95 -9.96
N ILE A 134 -24.77 0.99 -11.27
CA ILE A 134 -23.42 1.09 -11.84
C ILE A 134 -22.94 2.52 -12.11
N ARG A 135 -23.82 3.53 -11.97
CA ARG A 135 -23.45 4.94 -12.14
C ARG A 135 -22.77 5.45 -10.88
N ILE A 136 -21.58 6.02 -11.01
CA ILE A 136 -20.87 6.71 -9.93
C ILE A 136 -21.67 7.97 -9.56
N ARG A 137 -21.76 8.28 -8.26
CA ARG A 137 -22.39 9.51 -7.78
C ARG A 137 -21.51 10.70 -8.10
N LEU A 138 -21.83 11.39 -9.19
CA LEU A 138 -21.16 12.62 -9.60
C LEU A 138 -22.12 13.80 -9.47
N THR A 139 -21.64 14.86 -8.85
CA THR A 139 -22.37 16.12 -8.68
C THR A 139 -21.43 17.28 -9.00
N GLU A 140 -21.98 18.47 -9.24
CA GLU A 140 -21.19 19.68 -9.48
C GLU A 140 -20.30 20.09 -8.29
N TYR A 141 -20.55 19.53 -7.10
CA TYR A 141 -19.81 19.82 -5.86
C TYR A 141 -18.78 18.73 -5.50
N ALA A 142 -18.72 17.62 -6.25
CA ALA A 142 -17.79 16.54 -5.95
C ALA A 142 -16.35 16.95 -6.22
N GLU A 143 -15.50 16.99 -5.19
CA GLU A 143 -14.08 17.34 -5.34
C GLU A 143 -13.16 16.14 -5.53
N LYS A 144 -13.57 14.97 -5.04
CA LYS A 144 -12.77 13.75 -5.02
C LYS A 144 -13.64 12.54 -5.36
N ILE A 145 -13.08 11.65 -6.19
CA ILE A 145 -13.71 10.38 -6.60
C ILE A 145 -12.76 9.25 -6.24
N VAL A 146 -13.23 8.28 -5.45
CA VAL A 146 -12.46 7.10 -5.04
C VAL A 146 -13.18 5.84 -5.51
N LEU A 147 -12.56 5.13 -6.45
CA LEU A 147 -12.97 3.83 -6.98
C LEU A 147 -11.98 2.73 -6.61
N SER A 148 -11.06 3.01 -5.69
CA SER A 148 -10.00 2.09 -5.28
C SER A 148 -10.55 0.73 -4.88
N GLY A 149 -10.03 -0.35 -5.48
CA GLY A 149 -10.44 -1.73 -5.18
C GLY A 149 -11.77 -2.18 -5.82
N CYS A 150 -12.42 -1.33 -6.61
CA CYS A 150 -13.63 -1.69 -7.35
C CYS A 150 -13.29 -2.41 -8.66
N LEU A 151 -12.94 -3.70 -8.56
CA LEU A 151 -12.54 -4.57 -9.68
C LEU A 151 -13.54 -4.62 -10.85
N GLN A 152 -14.81 -4.38 -10.55
CA GLN A 152 -15.93 -4.42 -11.49
C GLN A 152 -16.07 -3.15 -12.34
N ILE A 153 -15.38 -2.05 -11.98
CA ILE A 153 -15.48 -0.80 -12.71
C ILE A 153 -14.81 -0.94 -14.07
N THR A 154 -15.56 -0.57 -15.11
CA THR A 154 -15.09 -0.55 -16.49
C THR A 154 -15.18 0.87 -17.06
N LEU A 155 -14.61 1.08 -18.25
CA LEU A 155 -14.80 2.32 -18.99
C LEU A 155 -16.29 2.60 -19.27
N ALA A 156 -17.12 1.57 -19.42
CA ALA A 156 -18.57 1.71 -19.58
C ALA A 156 -19.20 2.38 -18.38
N SER A 157 -18.86 1.91 -17.17
CA SER A 157 -19.38 2.44 -15.91
C SER A 157 -18.99 3.92 -15.75
N LEU A 158 -17.75 4.27 -16.07
CA LEU A 158 -17.28 5.67 -16.08
C LEU A 158 -18.05 6.51 -17.09
N LEU A 159 -18.15 6.07 -18.35
CA LEU A 159 -18.86 6.80 -19.40
C LEU A 159 -20.34 7.01 -19.05
N LEU A 160 -21.03 5.98 -18.56
CA LEU A 160 -22.42 6.09 -18.11
C LEU A 160 -22.59 7.12 -16.99
N SER A 161 -21.58 7.28 -16.13
CA SER A 161 -21.62 8.22 -15.01
C SER A 161 -21.45 9.67 -15.44
N VAL A 162 -20.70 9.91 -16.52
CA VAL A 162 -20.42 11.26 -17.04
C VAL A 162 -21.32 11.66 -18.22
N LEU A 163 -22.22 10.78 -18.65
CA LEU A 163 -23.22 11.07 -19.66
C LEU A 163 -24.51 11.63 -19.05
N PRO A 164 -25.28 12.44 -19.81
CA PRO A 164 -26.64 12.82 -19.46
C PRO A 164 -27.49 11.59 -19.08
N SER A 165 -28.52 11.81 -18.25
CA SER A 165 -29.45 10.73 -17.91
C SER A 165 -30.08 10.15 -19.18
N LEU A 166 -29.82 8.86 -19.44
CA LEU A 166 -30.34 8.16 -20.62
C LEU A 166 -31.88 8.11 -20.63
N CYS A 167 -32.51 8.24 -19.46
CA CYS A 167 -33.98 8.24 -19.33
C CYS A 167 -34.65 9.48 -19.95
N ASN A 168 -33.91 10.58 -20.11
CA ASN A 168 -34.43 11.84 -20.64
C ASN A 168 -33.98 12.11 -22.09
N MET A 169 -33.30 11.15 -22.71
CA MET A 169 -32.77 11.27 -24.07
C MET A 169 -33.77 10.76 -25.10
N ASP A 170 -33.72 11.33 -26.31
CA ASP A 170 -34.48 10.81 -27.45
C ASP A 170 -34.18 9.31 -27.66
N PRO A 171 -35.20 8.44 -27.87
CA PRO A 171 -35.02 6.99 -27.98
C PRO A 171 -34.05 6.53 -29.08
N LEU A 172 -33.95 7.28 -30.20
CA LEU A 172 -33.02 6.95 -31.29
C LEU A 172 -31.59 7.31 -30.90
N ILE A 173 -31.40 8.43 -30.21
CA ILE A 173 -30.11 8.86 -29.67
C ILE A 173 -29.65 7.88 -28.57
N ARG A 174 -30.56 7.47 -27.68
CA ARG A 174 -30.34 6.45 -26.65
C ARG A 174 -29.85 5.14 -27.26
N LYS A 175 -30.55 4.59 -28.27
CA LYS A 175 -30.14 3.35 -28.96
C LYS A 175 -28.76 3.47 -29.62
N LYS A 176 -28.44 4.63 -30.19
CA LYS A 176 -27.12 4.88 -30.80
C LYS A 176 -26.00 4.86 -29.76
N TYR A 177 -26.22 5.46 -28.59
CA TYR A 177 -25.25 5.44 -27.50
C TYR A 177 -25.15 4.07 -26.83
N GLU A 178 -26.26 3.38 -26.59
CA GLU A 178 -26.26 2.00 -26.08
C GLU A 178 -25.49 1.07 -27.02
N ALA A 179 -25.68 1.18 -28.34
CA ALA A 179 -24.92 0.41 -29.33
C ALA A 179 -23.42 0.76 -29.34
N SER A 180 -23.07 2.04 -29.12
CA SER A 180 -21.68 2.48 -29.06
C SER A 180 -20.99 2.04 -27.76
N ILE A 181 -21.70 2.07 -26.63
CA ILE A 181 -21.22 1.56 -25.34
C ILE A 181 -21.17 0.02 -25.37
N ALA A 182 -22.05 -0.66 -26.11
CA ALA A 182 -21.94 -2.10 -26.31
C ALA A 182 -20.70 -2.52 -27.13
N ASP A 183 -20.06 -1.58 -27.83
CA ASP A 183 -18.82 -1.76 -28.61
C ASP A 183 -17.55 -1.31 -27.84
N LEU A 184 -17.49 -1.64 -26.54
CA LEU A 184 -16.41 -1.22 -25.63
C LEU A 184 -15.02 -1.69 -26.05
N ASP A 185 -14.90 -2.89 -26.60
CA ASP A 185 -13.60 -3.42 -27.05
C ASP A 185 -12.99 -2.52 -28.14
N ASN A 186 -13.82 -1.97 -29.03
CA ASN A 186 -13.37 -1.01 -30.03
C ASN A 186 -13.09 0.37 -29.42
N LEU A 187 -13.80 0.78 -28.37
CA LEU A 187 -13.48 2.01 -27.61
C LEU A 187 -12.14 1.91 -26.87
N HIS A 188 -11.82 0.74 -26.32
CA HIS A 188 -10.52 0.47 -25.72
C HIS A 188 -9.39 0.48 -26.75
N ARG A 189 -9.62 -0.12 -27.93
CA ARG A 189 -8.63 -0.13 -29.04
C ARG A 189 -8.51 1.20 -29.78
N ASN A 190 -9.56 2.02 -29.76
CA ASN A 190 -9.62 3.32 -30.43
C ASN A 190 -10.25 4.39 -29.52
N PRO A 191 -9.50 4.87 -28.51
CA PRO A 191 -10.01 5.78 -27.49
C PRO A 191 -10.43 7.15 -28.03
N TYR A 192 -10.02 7.52 -29.26
CA TYR A 192 -10.48 8.75 -29.91
C TYR A 192 -12.00 8.80 -30.13
N ARG A 193 -12.67 7.64 -30.21
CA ARG A 193 -14.14 7.56 -30.33
C ARG A 193 -14.88 8.10 -29.11
N ILE A 194 -14.23 8.15 -27.93
CA ILE A 194 -14.78 8.77 -26.71
C ILE A 194 -15.11 10.23 -26.97
N SER A 195 -14.38 10.89 -27.88
CA SER A 195 -14.62 12.28 -28.22
C SER A 195 -16.01 12.56 -28.80
N ASN A 196 -16.71 11.54 -29.32
CA ASN A 196 -18.03 11.65 -29.93
C ASN A 196 -19.18 11.64 -28.90
N PHE A 197 -18.88 11.38 -27.63
CA PHE A 197 -19.89 11.36 -26.56
C PHE A 197 -20.10 12.77 -25.95
N PRO A 198 -21.35 13.12 -25.58
CA PRO A 198 -21.69 14.38 -24.92
C PRO A 198 -21.33 14.29 -23.42
N ILE A 199 -20.04 14.26 -23.13
CA ILE A 199 -19.52 14.12 -21.77
C ILE A 199 -19.81 15.40 -20.97
N LEU A 200 -20.42 15.25 -19.79
CA LEU A 200 -20.72 16.32 -18.85
C LEU A 200 -19.46 16.74 -18.08
N PRO A 201 -19.22 18.06 -17.93
CA PRO A 201 -18.10 18.55 -17.14
C PRO A 201 -18.45 18.64 -15.65
N PHE A 202 -17.63 18.02 -14.80
CA PHE A 202 -17.64 18.12 -13.35
C PHE A 202 -16.39 18.88 -12.89
N ILE A 203 -16.48 20.20 -12.97
CA ILE A 203 -15.33 21.12 -12.84
C ILE A 203 -14.72 21.10 -11.42
N ALA A 204 -15.51 20.75 -10.40
CA ALA A 204 -15.03 20.69 -9.01
C ALA A 204 -14.08 19.50 -8.74
N VAL A 205 -14.11 18.45 -9.57
CA VAL A 205 -13.30 17.24 -9.38
C VAL A 205 -11.82 17.56 -9.57
N LYS A 206 -11.05 17.41 -8.49
CA LYS A 206 -9.61 17.66 -8.43
C LYS A 206 -8.81 16.38 -8.21
N GLU A 207 -9.42 15.34 -7.63
CA GLU A 207 -8.74 14.08 -7.31
C GLU A 207 -9.55 12.88 -7.78
N VAL A 208 -8.87 11.96 -8.47
CA VAL A 208 -9.44 10.68 -8.88
C VAL A 208 -8.51 9.56 -8.47
N ASP A 209 -9.04 8.61 -7.71
CA ASP A 209 -8.37 7.37 -7.34
C ASP A 209 -9.05 6.18 -8.04
N ILE A 210 -8.33 5.58 -8.98
CA ILE A 210 -8.70 4.37 -9.71
C ILE A 210 -7.72 3.22 -9.41
N SER A 211 -7.04 3.29 -8.27
CA SER A 211 -6.10 2.25 -7.87
C SER A 211 -6.79 0.88 -7.76
N LYS A 212 -6.05 -0.18 -8.08
CA LYS A 212 -6.57 -1.55 -8.05
C LYS A 212 -7.84 -1.78 -8.89
N CYS A 213 -7.95 -1.09 -10.04
CA CYS A 213 -9.03 -1.28 -11.01
C CYS A 213 -8.49 -1.86 -12.34
N PRO A 214 -8.21 -3.17 -12.42
CA PRO A 214 -7.49 -3.76 -13.56
C PRO A 214 -8.24 -3.71 -14.90
N ARG A 215 -9.57 -3.55 -14.86
CA ARG A 215 -10.41 -3.46 -16.07
C ARG A 215 -10.41 -2.06 -16.69
N LEU A 216 -9.75 -1.09 -16.06
CA LEU A 216 -9.63 0.27 -16.58
C LEU A 216 -8.38 0.41 -17.46
N HIS A 217 -8.61 0.52 -18.76
CA HIS A 217 -7.58 0.90 -19.73
C HIS A 217 -7.26 2.40 -19.60
N LEU A 218 -6.09 2.73 -19.04
CA LEU A 218 -5.77 4.10 -18.65
C LEU A 218 -5.78 5.08 -19.84
N GLU A 219 -5.29 4.66 -21.01
CA GLU A 219 -5.28 5.47 -22.24
C GLU A 219 -6.70 5.97 -22.62
N ALA A 220 -7.71 5.11 -22.49
CA ALA A 220 -9.10 5.46 -22.75
C ALA A 220 -9.71 6.31 -21.63
N VAL A 221 -9.38 5.99 -20.37
CA VAL A 221 -9.84 6.74 -19.20
C VAL A 221 -9.35 8.19 -19.22
N ILE A 222 -8.11 8.44 -19.64
CA ILE A 222 -7.55 9.80 -19.77
C ILE A 222 -8.39 10.66 -20.72
N LYS A 223 -8.85 10.11 -21.85
CA LYS A 223 -9.72 10.84 -22.79
C LYS A 223 -11.10 11.13 -22.21
N CYS A 224 -11.60 10.28 -21.32
CA CYS A 224 -12.83 10.56 -20.57
C CYS A 224 -12.60 11.69 -19.54
N PHE A 225 -11.50 11.61 -18.78
CA PHE A 225 -11.19 12.56 -17.72
C PHE A 225 -10.87 13.95 -18.25
N SER A 226 -10.20 14.08 -19.40
CA SER A 226 -9.89 15.39 -19.98
C SER A 226 -11.14 16.23 -20.29
N LYS A 227 -12.26 15.56 -20.59
CA LYS A 227 -13.56 16.21 -20.82
C LYS A 227 -14.39 16.33 -19.55
N SER A 228 -14.39 15.28 -18.72
CA SER A 228 -15.25 15.21 -17.53
C SER A 228 -14.69 16.02 -16.36
N PHE A 229 -13.37 16.03 -16.18
CA PHE A 229 -12.68 16.55 -15.00
C PHE A 229 -11.60 17.56 -15.43
N PRO A 230 -11.97 18.72 -16.00
CA PRO A 230 -11.01 19.69 -16.53
C PRO A 230 -10.10 20.31 -15.45
N SER A 231 -10.46 20.19 -14.17
CA SER A 231 -9.69 20.69 -13.02
C SER A 231 -8.92 19.60 -12.28
N LEU A 232 -8.73 18.43 -12.90
CA LEU A 232 -8.03 17.30 -12.30
C LEU A 232 -6.58 17.68 -11.95
N ARG A 233 -6.22 17.50 -10.69
CA ARG A 233 -4.89 17.80 -10.11
C ARG A 233 -4.17 16.55 -9.65
N ARG A 234 -4.90 15.54 -9.16
CA ARG A 234 -4.33 14.31 -8.62
C ARG A 234 -4.96 13.08 -9.26
N LEU A 235 -4.12 12.17 -9.73
CA LEU A 235 -4.53 10.86 -10.24
C LEU A 235 -3.75 9.76 -9.52
N ASN A 236 -4.45 8.89 -8.79
CA ASN A 236 -3.91 7.64 -8.31
C ASN A 236 -4.38 6.49 -9.21
N ALA A 237 -3.45 5.86 -9.91
CA ALA A 237 -3.66 4.68 -10.74
C ALA A 237 -2.70 3.54 -10.32
N SER A 238 -2.37 3.47 -9.04
CA SER A 238 -1.53 2.41 -8.48
C SER A 238 -2.14 1.02 -8.65
N HIS A 239 -1.28 0.04 -8.91
CA HIS A 239 -1.61 -1.35 -9.21
C HIS A 239 -2.52 -1.51 -10.45
N CYS A 240 -2.55 -0.53 -11.35
CA CYS A 240 -3.14 -0.70 -12.68
C CYS A 240 -2.08 -1.23 -13.65
N PHE A 241 -2.29 -2.44 -14.18
CA PHE A 241 -1.29 -3.14 -14.97
C PHE A 241 -1.06 -2.56 -16.36
N GLN A 242 -2.00 -1.80 -16.93
CA GLN A 242 -1.97 -1.35 -18.33
C GLN A 242 -1.41 0.07 -18.50
N PHE A 243 -0.18 0.28 -18.04
CA PHE A 243 0.48 1.59 -18.13
C PHE A 243 1.75 1.54 -18.96
N ARG A 244 1.84 2.42 -19.97
CA ARG A 244 3.06 2.68 -20.75
C ARG A 244 3.55 4.09 -20.44
N MET A 245 4.87 4.34 -20.57
CA MET A 245 5.43 5.66 -20.28
C MET A 245 4.83 6.78 -21.15
N LEU A 246 4.50 6.49 -22.42
CA LEU A 246 3.82 7.44 -23.31
C LEU A 246 2.45 7.89 -22.77
N THR A 247 1.75 7.03 -22.03
CA THR A 247 0.47 7.35 -21.38
C THR A 247 0.59 8.47 -20.35
N LEU A 248 1.76 8.66 -19.72
CA LEU A 248 2.00 9.81 -18.83
C LEU A 248 1.94 11.14 -19.58
N PHE A 249 2.50 11.18 -20.79
CA PHE A 249 2.50 12.38 -21.61
C PHE A 249 1.10 12.69 -22.12
N ASP A 250 0.38 11.67 -22.58
CA ASP A 250 -1.02 11.81 -22.94
C ASP A 250 -1.84 12.39 -21.78
N LEU A 251 -1.61 11.92 -20.56
CA LEU A 251 -2.27 12.46 -19.36
C LEU A 251 -1.96 13.95 -19.17
N VAL A 252 -0.68 14.34 -19.16
CA VAL A 252 -0.28 15.74 -18.91
C VAL A 252 -0.75 16.67 -20.02
N GLU A 253 -0.75 16.21 -21.28
CA GLU A 253 -1.25 17.00 -22.41
C GLU A 253 -2.76 17.19 -22.35
N ASN A 254 -3.51 16.14 -21.97
CA ASN A 254 -4.98 16.18 -21.95
C ASN A 254 -5.55 16.71 -20.62
N CYS A 255 -4.77 16.69 -19.54
CA CYS A 255 -5.13 17.20 -18.21
C CYS A 255 -4.07 18.20 -17.73
N PRO A 256 -4.09 19.46 -18.22
CA PRO A 256 -2.97 20.40 -18.05
C PRO A 256 -2.77 20.89 -16.60
N LEU A 257 -3.78 20.71 -15.73
CA LEU A 257 -3.73 21.06 -14.32
C LEU A 257 -3.22 19.92 -13.42
N ILE A 258 -2.81 18.78 -13.99
CA ILE A 258 -2.32 17.65 -13.22
C ILE A 258 -1.00 18.01 -12.51
N GLU A 259 -0.99 17.80 -11.20
CA GLU A 259 0.11 18.14 -10.28
C GLU A 259 0.70 16.90 -9.63
N GLU A 260 -0.10 15.86 -9.39
CA GLU A 260 0.37 14.61 -8.77
C GLU A 260 -0.16 13.38 -9.51
N VAL A 261 0.76 12.44 -9.78
CA VAL A 261 0.44 11.16 -10.43
C VAL A 261 1.11 10.02 -9.67
N ASP A 262 0.30 9.04 -9.27
CA ASP A 262 0.76 7.80 -8.62
C ASP A 262 0.46 6.60 -9.53
N LEU A 263 1.53 5.90 -9.91
CA LEU A 263 1.54 4.72 -10.78
C LEU A 263 2.28 3.56 -10.11
N THR A 264 2.26 3.50 -8.78
CA THR A 264 2.89 2.43 -7.99
C THR A 264 2.50 1.04 -8.51
N ALA A 265 3.47 0.14 -8.56
CA ALA A 265 3.29 -1.28 -8.84
C ALA A 265 3.94 -2.11 -7.73
N ASP A 266 3.85 -3.42 -7.87
CA ASP A 266 4.46 -4.32 -6.91
C ASP A 266 5.98 -4.35 -7.04
N ILE A 267 6.65 -4.06 -5.93
CA ILE A 267 8.11 -4.19 -5.85
C ILE A 267 8.49 -5.66 -5.92
N SER A 268 9.35 -5.96 -6.88
CA SER A 268 9.93 -7.28 -7.06
C SER A 268 10.72 -7.74 -5.84
N PRO A 269 10.61 -9.02 -5.44
CA PRO A 269 11.48 -9.59 -4.43
C PRO A 269 12.94 -9.71 -4.91
N ALA A 270 13.22 -9.54 -6.20
CA ALA A 270 14.57 -9.48 -6.77
C ALA A 270 15.21 -8.08 -6.61
N ILE A 271 15.37 -7.62 -5.36
CA ILE A 271 15.97 -6.31 -5.05
C ILE A 271 17.48 -6.36 -5.34
N PRO A 272 18.12 -5.27 -5.86
CA PRO A 272 19.52 -5.27 -6.28
C PRO A 272 20.53 -5.76 -5.23
N THR A 273 20.21 -5.60 -3.94
CA THR A 273 21.03 -6.06 -2.80
C THR A 273 21.19 -7.58 -2.75
N LEU A 274 20.34 -8.35 -3.43
CA LEU A 274 20.26 -9.80 -3.35
C LEU A 274 20.71 -10.51 -4.64
N VAL A 275 21.11 -9.78 -5.70
CA VAL A 275 21.27 -10.39 -7.03
C VAL A 275 22.60 -10.06 -7.72
N SER A 276 23.38 -11.09 -8.05
CA SER A 276 24.33 -11.08 -9.16
C SER A 276 23.59 -11.53 -10.43
N MET A 277 23.05 -10.60 -11.22
CA MET A 277 22.23 -10.99 -12.38
C MET A 277 23.06 -11.45 -13.58
N ALA A 278 22.72 -12.63 -14.10
CA ALA A 278 22.61 -12.88 -15.53
C ALA A 278 21.11 -12.80 -15.87
N SER A 279 20.64 -11.67 -16.38
CA SER A 279 19.25 -11.51 -16.84
C SER A 279 19.20 -11.89 -18.30
N SER A 280 18.45 -12.94 -18.64
CA SER A 280 18.09 -13.24 -20.03
C SER A 280 16.74 -12.60 -20.33
N THR A 281 16.75 -11.46 -21.01
CA THR A 281 15.58 -10.99 -21.76
C THR A 281 16.05 -10.63 -23.17
N THR A 282 15.74 -11.51 -24.13
CA THR A 282 15.57 -11.16 -25.54
C THR A 282 14.20 -10.49 -25.65
N ASP A 283 14.18 -9.17 -25.82
CA ASP A 283 13.29 -8.48 -26.76
C ASP A 283 13.52 -6.98 -26.64
N ALA A 284 14.24 -6.45 -27.63
CA ALA A 284 14.45 -5.03 -27.83
C ALA A 284 13.22 -4.43 -28.52
N TYR A 285 12.24 -3.98 -27.73
CA TYR A 285 11.22 -3.09 -28.27
C TYR A 285 11.74 -1.65 -28.29
N HIS A 286 11.90 -1.12 -29.49
CA HIS A 286 12.22 0.27 -29.77
C HIS A 286 11.07 1.18 -29.32
N ASP A 287 11.16 1.72 -28.10
CA ASP A 287 10.45 2.96 -27.80
C ASP A 287 11.22 4.07 -28.53
N SER A 288 10.70 4.48 -29.69
CA SER A 288 11.34 5.45 -30.58
C SER A 288 11.58 6.79 -29.86
N TYR A 289 12.64 7.50 -30.25
CA TYR A 289 13.03 8.82 -29.76
C TYR A 289 11.87 9.85 -29.81
N VAL A 290 11.14 10.06 -28.71
CA VAL A 290 10.07 11.08 -28.63
C VAL A 290 10.45 12.29 -27.75
N ALA A 291 11.54 12.20 -26.97
CA ALA A 291 11.94 13.26 -26.05
C ALA A 291 12.18 14.64 -26.70
N SER A 292 12.48 14.70 -28.01
CA SER A 292 12.68 15.96 -28.74
C SER A 292 11.40 16.67 -29.18
N TYR A 293 10.23 16.00 -29.11
CA TYR A 293 8.95 16.55 -29.61
C TYR A 293 8.05 17.12 -28.52
N PHE A 294 8.27 16.77 -27.26
CA PHE A 294 7.44 17.28 -26.16
C PHE A 294 7.90 18.67 -25.74
N LYS A 295 6.97 19.63 -25.77
CA LYS A 295 7.19 20.94 -25.16
C LYS A 295 7.50 20.73 -23.69
N LYS A 296 8.62 21.29 -23.19
CA LYS A 296 8.83 21.46 -21.75
C LYS A 296 7.64 22.23 -21.20
N GLY A 297 6.76 21.58 -20.46
CA GLY A 297 5.52 22.19 -20.01
C GLY A 297 4.58 21.18 -19.39
N GLY A 298 4.28 21.37 -18.11
CA GLY A 298 3.34 20.58 -17.32
C GLY A 298 3.47 20.97 -15.85
N LEU A 299 2.36 21.04 -15.12
CA LEU A 299 2.35 21.38 -13.69
C LEU A 299 2.70 20.19 -12.77
N LEU A 300 3.10 19.06 -13.37
CA LEU A 300 3.42 17.82 -12.65
C LEU A 300 4.56 18.05 -11.65
N SER A 301 4.21 18.07 -10.37
CA SER A 301 5.11 18.34 -9.26
C SER A 301 5.50 17.07 -8.51
N LYS A 302 4.60 16.08 -8.45
CA LYS A 302 4.84 14.81 -7.75
C LYS A 302 4.58 13.62 -8.67
N LEU A 303 5.58 12.77 -8.79
CA LEU A 303 5.51 11.56 -9.61
C LEU A 303 5.97 10.34 -8.81
N THR A 304 5.08 9.36 -8.66
CA THR A 304 5.36 8.08 -8.00
C THR A 304 5.33 6.95 -9.02
N LEU A 305 6.47 6.27 -9.16
CA LEU A 305 6.68 5.15 -10.09
C LEU A 305 7.22 3.93 -9.33
N GLU A 306 6.92 3.81 -8.04
CA GLU A 306 7.42 2.74 -7.17
C GLU A 306 7.14 1.35 -7.76
N GLY A 307 8.12 0.47 -7.75
CA GLY A 307 8.03 -0.92 -8.23
C GLY A 307 7.92 -1.07 -9.75
N ARG A 308 8.00 0.00 -10.54
CA ARG A 308 7.87 -0.06 -12.02
C ARG A 308 9.16 -0.55 -12.69
N ASN A 309 9.30 -1.87 -12.78
CA ASN A 309 10.44 -2.53 -13.46
C ASN A 309 10.35 -2.52 -14.99
N ASP A 310 9.23 -2.12 -15.56
CA ASP A 310 9.05 -1.84 -16.98
C ASP A 310 9.69 -0.51 -17.42
N ILE A 311 10.05 0.36 -16.46
CA ILE A 311 10.77 1.60 -16.73
C ILE A 311 12.28 1.29 -16.79
N ILE A 312 12.86 1.55 -17.96
CA ILE A 312 14.30 1.47 -18.21
C ILE A 312 14.91 2.87 -18.30
N ASP A 313 16.24 2.97 -18.42
CA ASP A 313 16.99 4.23 -18.55
C ASP A 313 16.41 5.20 -19.60
N LEU A 314 15.91 4.68 -20.73
CA LEU A 314 15.25 5.48 -21.77
C LEU A 314 13.93 6.11 -21.28
N GLY A 315 13.16 5.39 -20.46
CA GLY A 315 11.94 5.90 -19.83
C GLY A 315 12.22 7.06 -18.87
N LEU A 316 13.31 6.99 -18.09
CA LEU A 316 13.76 8.10 -17.24
C LEU A 316 14.16 9.34 -18.06
N GLN A 317 14.76 9.13 -19.24
CA GLN A 317 15.07 10.25 -20.14
C GLN A 317 13.79 10.96 -20.59
N ASN A 318 12.70 10.24 -20.84
CA ASN A 318 11.42 10.87 -21.17
C ASN A 318 10.89 11.72 -20.01
N ILE A 319 11.01 11.26 -18.76
CA ILE A 319 10.57 12.01 -17.56
C ILE A 319 11.30 13.35 -17.42
N SER A 320 12.48 13.51 -18.01
CA SER A 320 13.23 14.79 -17.99
C SER A 320 12.45 15.98 -18.58
N ALA A 321 11.41 15.73 -19.38
CA ALA A 321 10.48 16.75 -19.86
C ALA A 321 9.79 17.54 -18.72
N PHE A 322 9.61 16.91 -17.55
CA PHE A 322 8.96 17.49 -16.36
C PHE A 322 9.95 17.95 -15.30
N SER A 323 11.26 17.85 -15.55
CA SER A 323 12.31 18.11 -14.56
C SER A 323 12.23 19.50 -13.91
N LEU A 324 11.73 20.52 -14.62
CA LEU A 324 11.62 21.87 -14.08
C LEU A 324 10.47 22.05 -13.08
N SER A 325 9.41 21.24 -13.15
CA SER A 325 8.25 21.32 -12.25
C SER A 325 8.29 20.30 -11.12
N LEU A 326 8.99 19.17 -11.31
CA LEU A 326 9.08 18.10 -10.30
C LEU A 326 9.72 18.59 -8.99
N SER A 327 8.95 18.47 -7.92
CA SER A 327 9.34 18.68 -6.53
C SER A 327 9.45 17.38 -5.73
N SER A 328 8.76 16.31 -6.15
CA SER A 328 8.82 15.00 -5.51
C SER A 328 8.88 13.87 -6.54
N LEU A 329 9.86 12.98 -6.38
CA LEU A 329 10.07 11.83 -7.25
C LEU A 329 10.29 10.56 -6.41
N ASN A 330 9.45 9.55 -6.63
CA ASN A 330 9.59 8.23 -6.03
C ASN A 330 9.83 7.16 -7.11
N LEU A 331 11.03 6.58 -7.09
CA LEU A 331 11.51 5.50 -7.95
C LEU A 331 11.84 4.23 -7.14
N LYS A 332 11.32 4.10 -5.92
CA LYS A 332 11.62 2.99 -5.02
C LYS A 332 11.39 1.64 -5.72
N GLY A 333 12.35 0.74 -5.61
CA GLY A 333 12.25 -0.61 -6.15
C GLY A 333 12.18 -0.71 -7.67
N CYS A 334 12.45 0.38 -8.41
CA CYS A 334 12.67 0.31 -9.85
C CYS A 334 14.06 -0.27 -10.12
N THR A 335 14.13 -1.59 -10.33
CA THR A 335 15.42 -2.29 -10.43
C THR A 335 16.01 -2.29 -11.83
N SER A 336 15.27 -1.82 -12.84
CA SER A 336 15.72 -1.76 -14.24
C SER A 336 16.44 -0.46 -14.62
N ILE A 337 16.59 0.49 -13.69
CA ILE A 337 17.22 1.81 -13.93
C ILE A 337 18.62 1.88 -13.32
N THR A 338 19.56 2.55 -14.00
CA THR A 338 20.97 2.66 -13.58
C THR A 338 21.30 3.98 -12.87
N ASP A 339 22.40 4.00 -12.10
CA ASP A 339 22.95 5.22 -11.48
C ASP A 339 23.20 6.34 -12.51
N LEU A 340 23.58 5.97 -13.74
CA LEU A 340 23.82 6.94 -14.81
C LEU A 340 22.52 7.65 -15.22
N ALA A 341 21.43 6.89 -15.41
CA ALA A 341 20.15 7.49 -15.77
C ALA A 341 19.56 8.33 -14.63
N ILE A 342 19.64 7.84 -13.38
CA ILE A 342 19.18 8.60 -12.21
C ILE A 342 19.95 9.93 -12.10
N SER A 343 21.29 9.89 -12.17
CA SER A 343 22.13 11.10 -12.09
C SER A 343 21.83 12.12 -13.19
N ARG A 344 21.51 11.66 -14.42
CA ARG A 344 21.11 12.53 -15.55
C ARG A 344 19.74 13.17 -15.37
N LEU A 345 18.80 12.49 -14.73
CA LEU A 345 17.48 13.03 -14.45
C LEU A 345 17.56 14.09 -13.34
N ILE A 346 18.17 13.75 -12.20
CA ILE A 346 18.22 14.65 -11.04
C ILE A 346 19.07 15.90 -11.33
N SER A 347 20.09 15.83 -12.21
CA SER A 347 20.86 17.02 -12.63
C SER A 347 20.04 18.07 -13.39
N GLN A 348 18.82 17.74 -13.80
CA GLN A 348 17.88 18.66 -14.46
C GLN A 348 16.77 19.12 -13.52
N CYS A 349 16.57 18.44 -12.38
CA CYS A 349 15.46 18.66 -11.47
C CYS A 349 15.75 19.78 -10.47
N ALA A 350 15.71 21.04 -10.92
CA ALA A 350 16.13 22.19 -10.12
C ALA A 350 15.24 22.49 -8.88
N ASN A 351 14.01 21.98 -8.86
CA ASN A 351 13.01 22.21 -7.82
C ASN A 351 12.74 21.00 -6.92
N LEU A 352 13.52 19.91 -7.06
CA LEU A 352 13.31 18.68 -6.32
C LEU A 352 13.55 18.90 -4.81
N GLN A 353 12.56 18.52 -4.01
CA GLN A 353 12.54 18.59 -2.54
C GLN A 353 12.44 17.21 -1.89
N SER A 354 11.84 16.23 -2.55
CA SER A 354 11.69 14.86 -2.04
C SER A 354 12.17 13.86 -3.08
N LEU A 355 13.11 12.99 -2.69
CA LEU A 355 13.65 11.94 -3.54
C LEU A 355 13.63 10.60 -2.80
N ASN A 356 12.90 9.64 -3.35
CA ASN A 356 12.94 8.25 -2.89
C ASN A 356 13.47 7.37 -4.02
N VAL A 357 14.64 6.78 -3.79
CA VAL A 357 15.34 5.88 -4.72
C VAL A 357 15.74 4.59 -4.01
N SER A 358 15.03 4.25 -2.94
CA SER A 358 15.29 3.04 -2.15
C SER A 358 15.28 1.80 -3.03
N ASP A 359 16.13 0.83 -2.72
CA ASP A 359 16.16 -0.45 -3.41
C ASP A 359 16.39 -0.32 -4.93
N THR A 360 17.12 0.72 -5.37
CA THR A 360 17.56 0.95 -6.76
C THR A 360 19.09 0.90 -6.87
N TYR A 361 19.63 1.11 -8.07
CA TYR A 361 21.07 1.26 -8.32
C TYR A 361 21.60 2.69 -8.07
N PHE A 362 20.90 3.54 -7.30
CA PHE A 362 21.41 4.86 -6.90
C PHE A 362 22.80 4.73 -6.26
N GLY A 363 23.78 5.45 -6.80
CA GLY A 363 25.19 5.26 -6.47
C GLY A 363 25.98 6.56 -6.44
N ARG A 364 27.31 6.42 -6.55
CA ARG A 364 28.27 7.51 -6.44
C ARG A 364 28.02 8.65 -7.43
N ARG A 365 27.62 8.37 -8.68
CA ARG A 365 27.41 9.44 -9.68
C ARG A 365 26.23 10.31 -9.29
N SER A 366 25.14 9.70 -8.84
CA SER A 366 23.98 10.44 -8.38
C SER A 366 24.30 11.28 -7.14
N VAL A 367 25.06 10.76 -6.18
CA VAL A 367 25.52 11.55 -5.02
C VAL A 367 26.36 12.76 -5.45
N LEU A 368 27.31 12.59 -6.37
CA LEU A 368 28.12 13.70 -6.88
C LEU A 368 27.26 14.80 -7.52
N VAL A 369 26.22 14.42 -8.26
CA VAL A 369 25.27 15.38 -8.83
C VAL A 369 24.46 16.10 -7.74
N LEU A 370 24.02 15.38 -6.70
CA LEU A 370 23.25 16.01 -5.61
C LEU A 370 24.06 17.09 -4.88
N ILE A 371 25.35 16.85 -4.64
CA ILE A 371 26.22 17.79 -3.90
C ILE A 371 26.82 18.90 -4.77
N SER A 372 26.77 18.76 -6.09
CA SER A 372 27.30 19.78 -7.02
C SER A 372 26.37 20.98 -7.11
N ASP A 373 26.94 22.19 -7.19
CA ASP A 373 26.18 23.41 -7.42
C ASP A 373 25.54 23.41 -8.82
N PHE A 374 24.30 23.89 -8.91
CA PHE A 374 23.58 23.96 -10.17
C PHE A 374 24.18 25.07 -11.05
N PRO A 375 24.55 24.81 -12.32
CA PRO A 375 25.17 25.82 -13.18
C PRO A 375 24.28 27.05 -13.49
N ARG A 376 22.97 26.98 -13.19
CA ARG A 376 21.94 27.91 -13.69
C ARG A 376 21.40 28.93 -12.67
N LEU A 377 21.88 28.94 -11.42
CA LEU A 377 21.33 29.76 -10.33
C LEU A 377 22.24 30.93 -9.89
N LYS A 378 23.19 31.35 -10.73
CA LYS A 378 24.19 32.39 -10.40
C LYS A 378 23.66 33.82 -10.28
N ASP A 379 22.39 34.09 -10.58
CA ASP A 379 21.87 35.47 -10.67
C ASP A 379 21.18 36.00 -9.39
N PHE A 380 21.26 35.28 -8.27
CA PHE A 380 20.71 35.76 -6.99
C PHE A 380 21.67 35.54 -5.82
N ALA A 381 22.79 36.28 -5.80
CA ALA A 381 23.64 36.33 -4.63
C ALA A 381 24.29 37.71 -4.47
N ASP A 382 23.75 38.52 -3.56
CA ASP A 382 24.50 39.60 -2.89
C ASP A 382 24.60 39.29 -1.38
N VAL A 383 25.87 39.15 -0.95
CA VAL A 383 26.48 39.44 0.34
C VAL A 383 25.83 38.87 1.62
N TYR A 384 26.41 37.79 2.18
CA TYR A 384 26.96 37.66 3.56
C TYR A 384 27.26 36.19 3.94
N HIS A 385 28.51 35.94 4.35
CA HIS A 385 29.12 34.82 5.13
C HIS A 385 28.88 33.32 4.83
N GLU A 386 30.04 32.65 4.70
CA GLU A 386 30.44 31.24 4.80
C GLU A 386 29.37 30.14 5.03
N HIS A 387 29.36 29.18 4.09
CA HIS A 387 28.67 27.86 4.07
C HIS A 387 27.13 27.80 4.06
N LYS A 388 26.39 28.92 4.08
CA LYS A 388 24.91 28.91 4.10
C LYS A 388 24.18 28.99 2.75
N HIS A 389 24.89 29.06 1.61
CA HIS A 389 24.26 29.33 0.32
C HIS A 389 24.75 28.41 -0.80
N SER A 390 24.74 27.09 -0.60
CA SER A 390 24.91 26.16 -1.73
C SER A 390 23.63 26.08 -2.56
N SER A 391 23.78 26.12 -3.89
CA SER A 391 22.68 25.91 -4.85
C SER A 391 22.45 24.42 -5.15
N SER A 392 23.25 23.54 -4.54
CA SER A 392 23.17 22.10 -4.71
C SER A 392 21.78 21.56 -4.36
N LEU A 393 21.46 20.41 -4.94
CA LEU A 393 20.21 19.71 -4.64
C LEU A 393 20.21 19.19 -3.20
N ALA A 394 21.33 18.62 -2.76
CA ALA A 394 21.51 18.10 -1.40
C ALA A 394 21.19 19.16 -0.33
N PHE A 395 21.56 20.42 -0.55
CA PHE A 395 21.27 21.51 0.39
C PHE A 395 19.77 21.76 0.55
N ARG A 396 19.01 21.67 -0.55
CA ARG A 396 17.59 22.05 -0.63
C ARG A 396 16.60 20.91 -0.39
N LEU A 397 17.05 19.66 -0.52
CA LEU A 397 16.21 18.49 -0.26
C LEU A 397 15.64 18.55 1.16
N GLN A 398 14.34 18.26 1.26
CA GLN A 398 13.60 18.08 2.50
C GLN A 398 13.43 16.60 2.84
N GLU A 399 13.40 15.72 1.85
CA GLU A 399 13.27 14.28 2.07
C GLU A 399 14.24 13.53 1.17
N LEU A 400 15.01 12.62 1.77
CA LEU A 400 15.88 11.71 1.05
C LEU A 400 15.73 10.29 1.60
N ASN A 401 15.34 9.38 0.73
CA ASN A 401 15.29 7.95 1.05
C ASN A 401 16.18 7.17 0.07
N ILE A 402 17.23 6.58 0.62
CA ILE A 402 18.20 5.74 -0.09
C ILE A 402 18.35 4.37 0.60
N GLU A 403 17.29 3.90 1.27
CA GLU A 403 17.28 2.58 1.91
C GLU A 403 17.72 1.50 0.91
N GLY A 404 18.61 0.60 1.36
CA GLY A 404 19.05 -0.53 0.54
C GLY A 404 19.94 -0.16 -0.66
N CYS A 405 20.31 1.11 -0.87
CA CYS A 405 21.21 1.50 -1.95
C CYS A 405 22.68 1.14 -1.63
N THR A 406 23.07 -0.11 -1.91
CA THR A 406 24.43 -0.62 -1.63
C THR A 406 25.50 -0.09 -2.59
N SER A 407 25.10 0.55 -3.70
CA SER A 407 26.03 1.16 -4.67
C SER A 407 26.62 2.49 -4.22
N VAL A 408 26.16 3.05 -3.10
CA VAL A 408 26.74 4.27 -2.51
C VAL A 408 27.82 3.86 -1.51
N ASP A 409 29.07 4.25 -1.79
CA ASP A 409 30.19 3.98 -0.87
C ASP A 409 30.18 4.92 0.36
N ALA A 410 30.91 4.52 1.41
CA ALA A 410 30.99 5.27 2.67
C ALA A 410 31.52 6.70 2.52
N THR A 411 32.45 6.92 1.58
CA THR A 411 33.02 8.25 1.29
C THR A 411 31.95 9.16 0.68
N SER A 412 31.21 8.65 -0.29
CA SER A 412 30.12 9.36 -0.96
C SER A 412 29.00 9.70 0.03
N LEU A 413 28.61 8.78 0.91
CA LEU A 413 27.65 9.06 1.99
C LEU A 413 28.15 10.16 2.92
N THR A 414 29.43 10.12 3.30
CA THR A 414 30.02 11.16 4.17
C THR A 414 29.97 12.53 3.49
N GLN A 415 30.35 12.61 2.21
CA GLN A 415 30.26 13.84 1.41
C GLN A 415 28.82 14.34 1.32
N LEU A 416 27.85 13.45 1.11
CA LEU A 416 26.44 13.80 1.08
C LEU A 416 25.98 14.43 2.40
N MET A 417 26.37 13.84 3.55
CA MET A 417 26.02 14.38 4.87
C MET A 417 26.56 15.80 5.09
N CYS A 418 27.77 16.10 4.60
CA CYS A 418 28.34 17.46 4.65
C CYS A 418 27.53 18.50 3.87
N SER A 419 26.76 18.06 2.87
CA SER A 419 26.06 18.94 1.92
C SER A 419 24.56 19.05 2.18
N THR A 420 24.00 18.27 3.11
CA THR A 420 22.56 18.28 3.43
C THR A 420 22.24 19.15 4.65
N TYR A 421 21.29 20.07 4.52
CA TYR A 421 20.94 21.04 5.58
C TYR A 421 19.45 21.14 5.87
N LEU A 422 18.59 21.18 4.84
CA LEU A 422 17.14 21.41 4.99
C LEU A 422 16.32 20.11 5.14
N LEU A 423 16.97 18.95 5.29
CA LEU A 423 16.30 17.67 5.42
C LEU A 423 15.41 17.63 6.66
N LYS A 424 14.15 17.26 6.42
CA LYS A 424 13.11 16.91 7.41
C LYS A 424 12.99 15.41 7.59
N SER A 425 13.25 14.62 6.55
CA SER A 425 13.23 13.16 6.60
C SER A 425 14.45 12.57 5.92
N LEU A 426 15.14 11.66 6.62
CA LEU A 426 16.33 10.98 6.11
C LEU A 426 16.25 9.49 6.43
N ASN A 427 16.24 8.65 5.39
CA ASN A 427 16.31 7.20 5.53
C ASN A 427 17.57 6.66 4.86
N LEU A 428 18.46 6.11 5.70
CA LEU A 428 19.76 5.53 5.38
C LEU A 428 19.80 4.04 5.75
N ARG A 429 18.63 3.42 6.00
CA ARG A 429 18.55 2.03 6.43
C ARG A 429 19.27 1.08 5.46
N LYS A 430 20.01 0.11 5.99
CA LYS A 430 20.76 -0.89 5.20
C LYS A 430 21.74 -0.28 4.17
N THR A 431 22.22 0.94 4.38
CA THR A 431 23.30 1.54 3.57
C THR A 431 24.68 1.22 4.17
N SER A 432 25.76 1.51 3.44
CA SER A 432 27.13 1.36 3.94
C SER A 432 27.60 2.51 4.85
N LEU A 433 26.67 3.16 5.56
CA LEU A 433 26.96 4.32 6.41
C LEU A 433 27.90 3.93 7.57
N VAL A 434 29.05 4.62 7.63
CA VAL A 434 30.06 4.40 8.68
C VAL A 434 29.75 5.20 9.95
N GLY A 435 30.27 4.74 11.09
CA GLY A 435 29.81 5.18 12.41
C GLY A 435 29.83 6.68 12.70
N ASN A 436 30.82 7.40 12.16
CA ASN A 436 31.01 8.83 12.43
C ASN A 436 30.56 9.72 11.26
N ALA A 437 30.05 9.15 10.15
CA ALA A 437 29.69 9.92 8.97
C ALA A 437 28.59 10.97 9.28
N LEU A 438 27.64 10.62 10.15
CA LEU A 438 26.57 11.52 10.59
C LEU A 438 27.04 12.73 11.38
N ASN A 439 28.25 12.72 11.95
CA ASN A 439 28.77 13.89 12.66
C ASN A 439 28.86 15.13 11.75
N ASN A 440 29.02 14.88 10.44
CA ASN A 440 29.09 15.91 9.42
C ASN A 440 27.72 16.45 8.97
N PHE A 441 26.61 15.85 9.42
CA PHE A 441 25.29 16.38 9.14
C PHE A 441 25.03 17.64 9.97
N LEU A 442 24.95 18.79 9.32
CA LEU A 442 24.80 20.10 9.98
C LEU A 442 23.35 20.59 10.03
N GLY A 443 22.40 19.85 9.45
CA GLY A 443 20.98 20.21 9.45
C GLY A 443 20.34 20.20 10.84
N SER A 444 19.37 21.11 11.02
CA SER A 444 18.61 21.32 12.26
C SER A 444 17.08 21.24 12.09
N SER A 445 16.61 20.75 10.94
CA SER A 445 15.18 20.65 10.59
C SER A 445 14.64 19.22 10.57
N LEU A 446 15.44 18.23 11.01
CA LEU A 446 15.13 16.82 10.89
C LEU A 446 14.00 16.42 11.85
N LYS A 447 12.96 15.80 11.30
CA LYS A 447 11.78 15.28 12.01
C LYS A 447 11.74 13.76 12.02
N SER A 448 12.36 13.12 11.02
CA SER A 448 12.42 11.66 10.90
C SER A 448 13.82 11.21 10.48
N LEU A 449 14.39 10.27 11.23
CA LEU A 449 15.65 9.63 10.93
C LEU A 449 15.54 8.11 11.04
N ASP A 450 15.87 7.40 9.95
CA ASP A 450 16.09 5.96 9.96
C ASP A 450 17.52 5.63 9.57
N VAL A 451 18.27 5.08 10.51
CA VAL A 451 19.65 4.58 10.35
C VAL A 451 19.72 3.10 10.68
N SER A 452 18.59 2.40 10.71
CA SER A 452 18.53 0.99 11.09
C SER A 452 19.44 0.14 10.22
N ASP A 453 20.01 -0.91 10.80
CA ASP A 453 20.87 -1.85 10.12
C ASP A 453 22.13 -1.18 9.49
N THR A 454 22.63 -0.09 10.11
CA THR A 454 23.90 0.60 9.76
C THR A 454 24.93 0.54 10.90
N MET A 455 26.11 1.12 10.70
CA MET A 455 27.22 1.12 11.68
C MET A 455 27.29 2.38 12.57
N VAL A 456 26.22 3.17 12.66
CA VAL A 456 26.12 4.40 13.48
C VAL A 456 26.26 4.09 14.98
N CYS A 457 26.94 4.98 15.72
CA CYS A 457 27.10 4.90 17.17
C CYS A 457 26.25 5.94 17.93
N GLY A 458 26.13 5.77 19.25
CA GLY A 458 25.27 6.61 20.11
C GLY A 458 25.73 8.06 20.18
N VAL A 459 27.05 8.30 20.17
CA VAL A 459 27.63 9.66 20.15
C VAL A 459 27.17 10.44 18.92
N SER A 460 27.26 9.82 17.74
CA SER A 460 26.82 10.45 16.48
C SER A 460 25.33 10.77 16.51
N LEU A 461 24.48 9.87 17.00
CA LEU A 461 23.04 10.13 17.11
C LEU A 461 22.72 11.21 18.15
N THR A 462 23.45 11.24 19.26
CA THR A 462 23.28 12.27 20.30
C THR A 462 23.47 13.67 19.71
N LEU A 463 24.53 13.84 18.91
CA LEU A 463 24.78 15.11 18.20
C LEU A 463 23.64 15.49 17.24
N ILE A 464 23.06 14.51 16.54
CA ILE A 464 21.91 14.75 15.66
C ILE A 464 20.69 15.18 16.45
N VAL A 465 20.36 14.47 17.54
CA VAL A 465 19.21 14.78 18.39
C VAL A 465 19.34 16.17 19.00
N GLN A 466 20.53 16.52 19.51
CA GLN A 466 20.80 17.86 20.07
C GLN A 466 20.59 18.99 19.05
N ARG A 467 20.92 18.76 17.77
CA ARG A 467 20.70 19.73 16.69
C ARG A 467 19.25 19.79 16.22
N ASN A 468 18.44 18.76 16.50
CA ASN A 468 17.10 18.57 15.94
C ASN A 468 16.07 18.30 17.06
N PRO A 469 15.67 19.34 17.83
CA PRO A 469 14.74 19.19 18.96
C PRO A 469 13.31 18.80 18.52
N ASP A 470 12.96 19.04 17.26
CA ASP A 470 11.65 18.67 16.68
C ASP A 470 11.61 17.22 16.14
N LEU A 471 12.64 16.41 16.41
CA LEU A 471 12.67 15.02 15.96
C LEU A 471 11.49 14.22 16.56
N LYS A 472 10.70 13.57 15.68
CA LYS A 472 9.51 12.79 16.05
C LYS A 472 9.68 11.30 15.80
N VAL A 473 10.53 10.94 14.84
CA VAL A 473 10.77 9.55 14.45
C VAL A 473 12.26 9.27 14.50
N LEU A 474 12.65 8.26 15.27
CA LEU A 474 14.02 7.77 15.32
C LEU A 474 14.06 6.25 15.27
N LYS A 475 14.66 5.72 14.21
CA LYS A 475 14.86 4.28 13.99
C LYS A 475 16.35 4.00 13.88
N ALA A 476 16.85 3.22 14.83
CA ALA A 476 18.24 2.76 14.89
C ALA A 476 18.31 1.27 15.25
N ARG A 477 17.33 0.50 14.77
CA ARG A 477 17.24 -0.94 15.01
C ARG A 477 18.45 -1.63 14.35
N GLY A 478 19.14 -2.50 15.06
CA GLY A 478 20.29 -3.24 14.48
C GLY A 478 21.62 -2.48 14.47
N CYS A 479 21.67 -1.22 14.94
CA CYS A 479 22.91 -0.46 15.09
C CYS A 479 23.76 -0.99 16.28
N ARG A 480 24.61 -1.99 16.02
CA ARG A 480 25.38 -2.69 17.07
C ARG A 480 26.32 -1.80 17.89
N LYS A 481 26.74 -0.65 17.36
CA LYS A 481 27.64 0.28 18.09
C LYS A 481 26.92 1.12 19.15
N LEU A 482 25.60 1.05 19.25
CA LEU A 482 24.84 1.71 20.31
C LEU A 482 25.14 1.13 21.70
N CYS A 483 25.49 -0.15 21.81
CA CYS A 483 25.81 -0.78 23.09
C CYS A 483 27.31 -0.73 23.48
N GLN A 484 28.18 -0.23 22.61
CA GLN A 484 29.64 -0.37 22.78
C GLN A 484 30.32 0.88 23.38
N GLN A 485 29.58 1.96 23.66
CA GLN A 485 30.11 3.23 24.19
C GLN A 485 29.09 3.91 25.12
N GLU A 486 29.55 4.73 26.09
CA GLU A 486 28.72 5.54 27.01
C GLU A 486 27.70 6.46 26.29
N GLY A 487 27.88 6.70 24.98
CA GLY A 487 26.97 7.51 24.16
C GLY A 487 25.55 6.94 23.98
N GLY A 488 25.30 5.67 24.35
CA GLY A 488 23.94 5.11 24.33
C GLY A 488 23.02 5.74 25.37
N ASP A 489 23.43 5.80 26.63
CA ASP A 489 22.62 6.38 27.71
C ASP A 489 22.43 7.89 27.53
N GLN A 490 23.47 8.58 27.05
CA GLN A 490 23.39 10.00 26.73
C GLN A 490 22.36 10.30 25.63
N LEU A 491 22.27 9.45 24.60
CA LEU A 491 21.27 9.58 23.54
C LEU A 491 19.85 9.58 24.10
N TYR A 492 19.51 8.62 24.96
CA TYR A 492 18.16 8.51 25.51
C TYR A 492 17.81 9.66 26.46
N MET A 493 18.81 10.18 27.19
CA MET A 493 18.66 11.37 28.02
C MET A 493 18.38 12.64 27.20
N GLU A 494 19.05 12.82 26.05
CA GLU A 494 18.78 13.95 25.15
C GLU A 494 17.40 13.83 24.49
N LEU A 495 17.01 12.61 24.11
CA LEU A 495 15.70 12.35 23.51
C LEU A 495 14.51 12.70 24.41
N LYS A 496 14.72 12.81 25.73
CA LYS A 496 13.70 13.24 26.71
C LYS A 496 13.07 14.60 26.38
N ARG A 497 13.78 15.44 25.62
CA ARG A 497 13.32 16.78 25.20
C ARG A 497 12.37 16.75 24.00
N ASN A 498 12.29 15.62 23.30
CA ASN A 498 11.52 15.47 22.07
C ASN A 498 10.08 15.00 22.37
N CYS A 499 9.19 15.16 21.39
CA CYS A 499 7.85 14.55 21.39
C CYS A 499 7.81 13.41 20.37
N LEU A 500 8.26 12.22 20.78
CA LEU A 500 8.43 11.09 19.88
C LEU A 500 7.07 10.46 19.53
N LEU A 501 6.91 10.12 18.25
CA LEU A 501 5.74 9.46 17.69
C LEU A 501 6.05 8.01 17.29
N GLU A 502 7.28 7.75 16.82
CA GLU A 502 7.72 6.41 16.45
C GLU A 502 9.19 6.18 16.83
N VAL A 503 9.45 5.03 17.43
CA VAL A 503 10.82 4.59 17.75
C VAL A 503 11.05 3.14 17.34
N ALA A 504 12.26 2.87 16.86
CA ALA A 504 12.72 1.50 16.64
C ALA A 504 14.16 1.35 17.14
N PHE A 505 14.37 0.52 18.16
CA PHE A 505 15.69 0.32 18.78
C PHE A 505 16.02 -1.16 18.93
N GLY A 506 17.31 -1.47 19.12
CA GLY A 506 17.81 -2.84 19.33
C GLY A 506 18.94 -2.83 20.36
N TRP A 507 20.12 -3.29 19.97
CA TRP A 507 21.36 -3.27 20.76
C TRP A 507 21.50 -2.01 21.64
N GLY A 508 21.61 -2.21 22.96
CA GLY A 508 21.82 -1.13 23.93
C GLY A 508 20.54 -0.43 24.41
N PHE A 509 19.37 -0.83 23.92
CA PHE A 509 18.09 -0.35 24.43
C PHE A 509 17.62 -1.22 25.59
N SER A 510 17.45 -0.63 26.76
CA SER A 510 17.11 -1.34 28.00
C SER A 510 15.95 -0.67 28.74
N PHE A 511 15.51 -1.28 29.84
CA PHE A 511 14.52 -0.65 30.72
C PHE A 511 14.95 0.75 31.19
N ASN A 512 16.22 0.93 31.58
CA ASN A 512 16.78 2.23 31.95
C ASN A 512 16.67 3.25 30.81
N SER A 513 16.85 2.80 29.56
CA SER A 513 16.67 3.64 28.38
C SER A 513 15.23 4.15 28.26
N VAL A 514 14.23 3.30 28.54
CA VAL A 514 12.81 3.69 28.53
C VAL A 514 12.52 4.70 29.65
N GLU A 515 13.08 4.51 30.84
CA GLU A 515 12.94 5.47 31.94
C GLU A 515 13.59 6.83 31.60
N ASN A 516 14.77 6.81 30.96
CA ASN A 516 15.47 8.02 30.54
C ASN A 516 14.68 8.83 29.51
N LEU A 517 13.94 8.16 28.60
CA LEU A 517 13.06 8.83 27.65
C LEU A 517 11.93 9.61 28.33
N GLY A 518 11.47 9.17 29.50
CA GLY A 518 10.50 9.90 30.33
C GLY A 518 9.24 10.33 29.57
N ASP A 519 8.98 11.64 29.55
CA ASP A 519 7.76 12.19 28.93
C ASP A 519 7.77 12.16 27.40
N ALA A 520 8.94 11.97 26.77
CA ALA A 520 9.07 12.00 25.31
C ALA A 520 8.28 10.90 24.60
N ILE A 521 7.97 9.80 25.30
CA ILE A 521 7.27 8.63 24.76
C ILE A 521 5.77 8.60 25.10
N LYS A 522 5.23 9.61 25.79
CA LYS A 522 3.78 9.70 26.10
C LYS A 522 2.91 9.80 24.84
N SER A 523 3.43 10.44 23.79
CA SER A 523 2.78 10.58 22.48
C SER A 523 3.10 9.45 21.50
N LEU A 524 3.83 8.42 21.94
CA LEU A 524 4.33 7.37 21.07
C LEU A 524 3.18 6.52 20.54
N LYS A 525 3.13 6.37 19.21
CA LYS A 525 2.16 5.55 18.48
C LYS A 525 2.75 4.22 18.04
N THR A 526 4.04 4.19 17.73
CA THR A 526 4.71 2.99 17.21
C THR A 526 5.99 2.71 17.98
N ILE A 527 6.12 1.48 18.48
CA ILE A 527 7.36 0.99 19.07
C ILE A 527 7.77 -0.34 18.43
N THR A 528 9.01 -0.39 17.94
CA THR A 528 9.64 -1.63 17.49
C THR A 528 10.88 -1.91 18.32
N ILE A 529 10.90 -3.04 19.01
CA ILE A 529 12.03 -3.49 19.81
C ILE A 529 12.69 -4.64 19.05
N GLY A 530 13.97 -4.46 18.73
CA GLY A 530 14.77 -5.34 17.90
C GLY A 530 15.76 -6.19 18.70
N LEU A 531 16.51 -7.01 17.96
CA LEU A 531 17.59 -7.82 18.52
C LEU A 531 18.59 -6.97 19.32
N GLY A 532 18.99 -7.47 20.48
CA GLY A 532 19.97 -6.84 21.38
C GLY A 532 19.37 -5.84 22.38
N ALA A 533 18.07 -5.59 22.33
CA ALA A 533 17.37 -4.85 23.39
C ALA A 533 17.07 -5.77 24.59
N SER A 534 17.05 -5.20 25.80
CA SER A 534 16.80 -5.90 27.06
C SER A 534 15.88 -5.07 27.98
N LEU A 535 14.57 -5.08 27.69
CA LEU A 535 13.59 -4.42 28.54
C LEU A 535 13.22 -5.24 29.79
N GLY A 536 13.37 -6.57 29.71
CA GLY A 536 12.87 -7.49 30.71
C GLY A 536 11.35 -7.47 30.84
N GLU A 537 10.82 -8.41 31.63
CA GLU A 537 9.37 -8.57 31.81
C GLU A 537 8.73 -7.35 32.47
N TYR A 538 9.41 -6.78 33.48
CA TYR A 538 8.94 -5.60 34.20
C TYR A 538 8.82 -4.37 33.30
N GLY A 539 9.84 -4.10 32.48
CA GLY A 539 9.83 -2.99 31.54
C GLY A 539 8.71 -3.11 30.51
N LEU A 540 8.49 -4.31 29.97
CA LEU A 540 7.41 -4.57 29.02
C LEU A 540 6.02 -4.36 29.64
N LYS A 541 5.80 -4.77 30.90
CA LYS A 541 4.53 -4.53 31.64
C LYS A 541 4.28 -3.05 31.91
N LEU A 542 5.31 -2.22 31.98
CA LEU A 542 5.18 -0.78 32.18
C LEU A 542 4.90 -0.02 30.88
N LEU A 543 5.21 -0.59 29.72
CA LEU A 543 5.04 0.10 28.43
C LEU A 543 3.64 0.68 28.22
N PRO A 544 2.53 -0.04 28.50
CA PRO A 544 1.19 0.54 28.29
C PRO A 544 0.89 1.74 29.19
N LYS A 545 1.50 1.79 30.38
CA LYS A 545 1.36 2.90 31.31
C LYS A 545 2.17 4.12 30.86
N LEU A 546 3.36 3.89 30.31
CA LEU A 546 4.25 4.96 29.82
C LEU A 546 3.79 5.51 28.46
N CYS A 547 3.27 4.64 27.60
CA CYS A 547 2.90 4.94 26.22
C CYS A 547 1.44 4.51 25.93
N PRO A 548 0.43 5.19 26.50
CA PRO A 548 -0.97 4.76 26.38
C PRO A 548 -1.58 4.93 24.98
N LEU A 549 -0.92 5.69 24.11
CA LEU A 549 -1.37 5.97 22.74
C LEU A 549 -0.79 5.01 21.69
N LEU A 550 -0.15 3.92 22.11
CA LEU A 550 0.43 2.94 21.20
C LEU A 550 -0.64 2.30 20.31
N GLU A 551 -0.42 2.42 19.01
CA GLU A 551 -1.19 1.80 17.93
C GLU A 551 -0.44 0.57 17.36
N SER A 552 0.89 0.53 17.49
CA SER A 552 1.73 -0.54 16.96
C SER A 552 2.83 -0.95 17.92
N VAL A 553 2.87 -2.23 18.27
CA VAL A 553 3.89 -2.84 19.12
C VAL A 553 4.48 -4.05 18.40
N VAL A 554 5.77 -3.98 18.08
CA VAL A 554 6.51 -5.10 17.48
C VAL A 554 7.70 -5.46 18.36
N LEU A 555 7.67 -6.65 18.95
CA LEU A 555 8.72 -7.21 19.79
C LEU A 555 9.48 -8.27 19.00
N ASN A 556 10.80 -8.10 18.88
CA ASN A 556 11.68 -9.08 18.26
C ASN A 556 12.71 -9.54 19.28
N PHE A 557 12.90 -10.86 19.41
CA PHE A 557 13.93 -11.45 20.27
C PHE A 557 13.86 -10.99 21.74
N GLN A 558 12.65 -10.73 22.25
CA GLN A 558 12.42 -10.32 23.63
C GLN A 558 12.00 -11.51 24.50
N VAL A 559 12.22 -11.43 25.82
CA VAL A 559 11.67 -12.39 26.78
C VAL A 559 10.27 -11.93 27.17
N ILE A 560 9.27 -12.78 26.95
CA ILE A 560 7.85 -12.48 27.15
C ILE A 560 7.16 -13.56 27.99
N SER A 561 6.05 -13.21 28.63
CA SER A 561 5.18 -14.11 29.39
C SER A 561 3.72 -13.80 29.08
N ASP A 562 2.79 -14.71 29.41
CA ASP A 562 1.34 -14.49 29.26
C ASP A 562 0.92 -13.15 29.86
N SER A 563 1.41 -12.88 31.08
CA SER A 563 1.06 -11.66 31.81
C SER A 563 1.54 -10.37 31.13
N VAL A 564 2.65 -10.41 30.38
CA VAL A 564 3.10 -9.26 29.56
C VAL A 564 2.13 -9.04 28.41
N VAL A 565 1.84 -10.10 27.64
CA VAL A 565 1.02 -10.01 26.44
C VAL A 565 -0.41 -9.59 26.80
N ILE A 566 -1.01 -10.22 27.81
CA ILE A 566 -2.35 -9.86 28.32
C ILE A 566 -2.37 -8.39 28.76
N ASN A 567 -1.36 -7.93 29.51
CA ASN A 567 -1.29 -6.54 29.93
C ASN A 567 -1.24 -5.55 28.75
N LEU A 568 -0.47 -5.87 27.70
CA LEU A 568 -0.44 -5.08 26.46
C LEU A 568 -1.82 -5.04 25.80
N LEU A 569 -2.46 -6.21 25.62
CA LEU A 569 -3.74 -6.34 24.94
C LEU A 569 -4.89 -5.63 25.68
N GLU A 570 -4.93 -5.71 27.01
CA GLU A 570 -6.00 -5.10 27.82
C GLU A 570 -5.81 -3.59 28.00
N SER A 571 -4.57 -3.12 28.07
CA SER A 571 -4.26 -1.72 28.40
C SER A 571 -4.23 -0.82 27.17
N LEU A 572 -3.77 -1.31 26.01
CA LEU A 572 -3.59 -0.51 24.80
C LEU A 572 -4.85 -0.48 23.92
N ARG A 573 -5.76 0.44 24.23
CA ARG A 573 -7.07 0.55 23.54
C ARG A 573 -7.00 0.92 22.05
N PHE A 574 -5.90 1.54 21.64
CA PHE A 574 -5.67 1.96 20.26
C PHE A 574 -4.83 0.96 19.45
N LEU A 575 -4.48 -0.20 20.03
CA LEU A 575 -3.63 -1.19 19.40
C LEU A 575 -4.26 -1.74 18.12
N GLN A 576 -3.54 -1.55 17.01
CA GLN A 576 -3.90 -2.02 15.67
C GLN A 576 -2.90 -3.05 15.14
N VAL A 577 -1.64 -2.99 15.59
CA VAL A 577 -0.58 -3.91 15.14
C VAL A 577 0.09 -4.54 16.35
N LEU A 578 0.08 -5.87 16.41
CA LEU A 578 0.88 -6.66 17.36
C LEU A 578 1.77 -7.63 16.60
N GLY A 579 3.08 -7.49 16.78
CA GLY A 579 4.06 -8.43 16.26
C GLY A 579 4.91 -9.01 17.38
N LEU A 580 4.88 -10.34 17.53
CA LEU A 580 5.73 -11.09 18.44
C LEU A 580 6.59 -12.03 17.59
N CYS A 581 7.84 -11.64 17.36
CA CYS A 581 8.73 -12.29 16.41
C CYS A 581 9.96 -12.85 17.13
N TYR A 582 10.17 -14.17 17.06
CA TYR A 582 11.31 -14.86 17.65
C TYR A 582 11.54 -14.53 19.13
N CYS A 583 10.46 -14.21 19.86
CA CYS A 583 10.51 -13.93 21.29
C CYS A 583 10.63 -15.24 22.10
N LEU A 584 11.27 -15.15 23.25
CA LEU A 584 11.50 -16.28 24.16
C LEU A 584 10.45 -16.26 25.28
N GLY A 585 9.84 -17.40 25.56
CA GLY A 585 8.79 -17.56 26.57
C GLY A 585 7.83 -18.67 26.18
N ASP A 586 7.24 -19.35 27.16
CA ASP A 586 6.17 -20.33 26.92
C ASP A 586 4.84 -19.60 27.14
N LEU A 587 4.25 -19.03 26.09
CA LEU A 587 2.90 -18.45 26.21
C LEU A 587 1.85 -19.58 26.09
N SER A 588 0.73 -19.41 26.79
CA SER A 588 -0.40 -20.31 26.75
C SER A 588 -1.55 -19.73 25.93
N SER A 589 -2.59 -20.55 25.73
CA SER A 589 -3.81 -20.14 25.04
C SER A 589 -4.57 -18.99 25.72
N VAL A 590 -4.26 -18.69 26.99
CA VAL A 590 -4.91 -17.63 27.76
C VAL A 590 -4.73 -16.25 27.12
N ILE A 591 -3.64 -16.01 26.38
CA ILE A 591 -3.44 -14.71 25.69
C ILE A 591 -4.53 -14.41 24.65
N PHE A 592 -5.24 -15.44 24.17
CA PHE A 592 -6.30 -15.29 23.18
C PHE A 592 -7.67 -15.02 23.78
N SER A 593 -7.81 -14.93 25.11
CA SER A 593 -9.09 -14.61 25.76
C SER A 593 -9.43 -13.11 25.75
N CYS A 594 -8.43 -12.23 25.52
CA CYS A 594 -8.63 -10.78 25.52
C CYS A 594 -9.33 -10.32 24.24
N SER A 595 -10.40 -9.53 24.36
CA SER A 595 -11.08 -8.93 23.21
C SER A 595 -10.34 -7.67 22.73
N VAL A 596 -9.86 -7.69 21.48
CA VAL A 596 -9.07 -6.60 20.88
C VAL A 596 -9.64 -6.26 19.50
N PRO A 597 -10.81 -5.61 19.43
CA PRO A 597 -11.54 -5.42 18.18
C PRO A 597 -10.85 -4.47 17.18
N ASN A 598 -9.93 -3.63 17.65
CA ASN A 598 -9.18 -2.70 16.80
C ASN A 598 -7.95 -3.33 16.14
N LEU A 599 -7.58 -4.57 16.51
CA LEU A 599 -6.43 -5.25 15.97
C LEU A 599 -6.64 -5.59 14.49
N LYS A 600 -5.71 -5.10 13.65
CA LYS A 600 -5.71 -5.25 12.20
C LYS A 600 -4.59 -6.15 11.71
N VAL A 601 -3.45 -6.13 12.38
CA VAL A 601 -2.26 -6.91 12.00
C VAL A 601 -1.78 -7.72 13.19
N LEU A 602 -1.69 -9.04 13.01
CA LEU A 602 -1.19 -9.97 14.00
C LEU A 602 -0.04 -10.79 13.39
N LYS A 603 1.14 -10.69 13.98
CA LYS A 603 2.31 -11.49 13.59
C LYS A 603 2.79 -12.30 14.78
N LEU A 604 2.69 -13.62 14.68
CA LEU A 604 3.18 -14.57 15.67
C LEU A 604 4.22 -15.46 15.01
N GLU A 605 5.48 -15.02 15.05
CA GLU A 605 6.57 -15.70 14.36
C GLU A 605 7.44 -16.48 15.34
N ARG A 606 7.34 -17.80 15.33
CA ARG A 606 8.09 -18.73 16.19
C ARG A 606 7.98 -18.45 17.70
N VAL A 607 6.83 -17.94 18.10
CA VAL A 607 6.49 -17.71 19.52
C VAL A 607 5.49 -18.73 20.05
N MET A 608 4.64 -19.29 19.19
CA MET A 608 3.50 -20.14 19.57
C MET A 608 3.51 -21.55 18.99
N PRO A 609 4.49 -22.41 19.36
CA PRO A 609 4.60 -23.76 18.81
C PRO A 609 3.44 -24.69 19.21
N ARG A 610 2.78 -24.40 20.35
CA ARG A 610 1.65 -25.18 20.90
C ARG A 610 0.27 -24.65 20.50
N MET A 611 0.20 -23.67 19.60
CA MET A 611 -1.08 -23.12 19.14
C MET A 611 -1.90 -24.15 18.38
N THR A 612 -3.16 -24.31 18.79
CA THR A 612 -4.12 -25.26 18.24
C THR A 612 -5.23 -24.57 17.43
N ASN A 613 -6.07 -25.37 16.77
CA ASN A 613 -7.24 -24.86 16.07
C ASN A 613 -8.27 -24.20 17.02
N GLU A 614 -8.40 -24.70 18.26
CA GLU A 614 -9.26 -24.10 19.29
C GLU A 614 -8.82 -22.66 19.60
N ASP A 615 -7.51 -22.44 19.66
CA ASP A 615 -6.91 -21.12 19.88
C ASP A 615 -7.21 -20.16 18.73
N LEU A 616 -7.15 -20.64 17.48
CA LEU A 616 -7.59 -19.87 16.32
C LEU A 616 -9.07 -19.50 16.42
N VAL A 617 -9.94 -20.44 16.83
CA VAL A 617 -11.36 -20.13 17.03
C VAL A 617 -11.53 -19.01 18.07
N ASN A 618 -10.79 -19.05 19.17
CA ASN A 618 -10.83 -17.99 20.18
C ASN A 618 -10.33 -16.64 19.63
N LEU A 619 -9.25 -16.64 18.87
CA LEU A 619 -8.76 -15.44 18.16
C LEU A 619 -9.82 -14.84 17.23
N THR A 620 -10.52 -15.65 16.43
CA THR A 620 -11.55 -15.14 15.48
C THR A 620 -12.78 -14.56 16.16
N LYS A 621 -13.04 -14.94 17.42
CA LYS A 621 -14.11 -14.35 18.25
C LYS A 621 -13.68 -12.99 18.82
N ASN A 622 -12.42 -12.88 19.22
CA ASN A 622 -11.89 -11.75 19.98
C ASN A 622 -11.24 -10.65 19.13
N CYS A 623 -10.76 -10.98 17.93
CA CYS A 623 -10.10 -10.07 16.98
C CYS A 623 -10.84 -10.08 15.65
N LYS A 624 -11.97 -9.38 15.51
CA LYS A 624 -12.88 -9.52 14.35
C LYS A 624 -12.43 -8.80 13.08
N ASN A 625 -11.56 -7.79 13.20
CA ASN A 625 -11.20 -6.87 12.12
C ASN A 625 -9.78 -7.07 11.57
N LEU A 626 -9.26 -8.29 11.69
CA LEU A 626 -7.92 -8.62 11.20
C LEU A 626 -7.87 -8.56 9.66
N VAL A 627 -6.86 -7.88 9.13
CA VAL A 627 -6.58 -7.74 7.69
C VAL A 627 -5.25 -8.37 7.29
N GLU A 628 -4.31 -8.54 8.24
CA GLU A 628 -3.05 -9.26 8.01
C GLU A 628 -2.79 -10.27 9.12
N LEU A 629 -2.50 -11.51 8.73
CA LEU A 629 -2.14 -12.60 9.63
C LEU A 629 -0.82 -13.22 9.19
N SER A 630 0.18 -13.20 10.07
CA SER A 630 1.44 -13.94 9.91
C SER A 630 1.59 -14.93 11.05
N LEU A 631 1.66 -16.22 10.71
CA LEU A 631 1.94 -17.30 11.65
C LEU A 631 3.18 -18.05 11.18
N SER A 632 4.16 -18.19 12.07
CA SER A 632 5.36 -19.01 11.82
C SER A 632 5.61 -19.98 12.97
N GLY A 633 5.86 -21.25 12.65
CA GLY A 633 6.22 -22.29 13.62
C GLY A 633 5.08 -22.80 14.50
N CYS A 634 3.82 -22.58 14.13
CA CYS A 634 2.65 -23.07 14.87
C CYS A 634 2.39 -24.56 14.55
N ALA A 635 3.13 -25.46 15.19
CA ALA A 635 3.28 -26.86 14.77
C ALA A 635 2.03 -27.75 14.95
N LEU A 636 1.11 -27.38 15.85
CA LEU A 636 -0.10 -28.17 16.15
C LEU A 636 -1.31 -27.79 15.28
N LEU A 637 -1.17 -26.82 14.37
CA LEU A 637 -2.21 -26.47 13.42
C LEU A 637 -2.35 -27.56 12.34
N ASN A 638 -3.60 -27.81 11.94
CA ASN A 638 -3.94 -28.77 10.89
C ASN A 638 -4.81 -28.13 9.78
N SER A 639 -5.30 -28.91 8.83
CA SER A 639 -6.08 -28.43 7.69
C SER A 639 -7.34 -27.63 8.06
N ASP A 640 -8.01 -27.92 9.19
CA ASP A 640 -9.23 -27.20 9.58
C ASP A 640 -8.95 -25.74 9.92
N SER A 641 -7.69 -25.41 10.24
CA SER A 641 -7.24 -24.03 10.46
C SER A 641 -7.57 -23.13 9.29
N GLN A 642 -7.52 -23.63 8.05
CA GLN A 642 -7.81 -22.81 6.88
C GLN A 642 -9.25 -22.32 6.86
N HIS A 643 -10.19 -23.20 7.19
CA HIS A 643 -11.61 -22.86 7.30
C HIS A 643 -11.86 -21.90 8.46
N ILE A 644 -11.20 -22.10 9.61
CA ILE A 644 -11.30 -21.20 10.76
C ILE A 644 -10.80 -19.79 10.39
N ILE A 645 -9.65 -19.69 9.73
CA ILE A 645 -9.06 -18.42 9.28
C ILE A 645 -9.99 -17.71 8.29
N SER A 646 -10.42 -18.41 7.24
CA SER A 646 -11.25 -17.83 6.16
C SER A 646 -12.63 -17.40 6.64
N CYS A 647 -13.29 -18.21 7.47
CA CYS A 647 -14.58 -17.83 8.07
C CYS A 647 -14.43 -16.75 9.15
N GLY A 648 -13.32 -16.77 9.89
CA GLY A 648 -13.04 -15.81 10.95
C GLY A 648 -12.74 -14.41 10.42
N TRP A 649 -11.94 -14.32 9.36
CA TRP A 649 -11.44 -13.09 8.76
C TRP A 649 -11.67 -13.06 7.24
N PRO A 650 -12.93 -12.95 6.79
CA PRO A 650 -13.24 -12.99 5.36
C PRO A 650 -12.67 -11.80 4.56
N GLY A 651 -12.35 -10.68 5.23
CA GLY A 651 -11.71 -9.50 4.64
C GLY A 651 -10.18 -9.48 4.72
N LEU A 652 -9.54 -10.65 4.92
CA LEU A 652 -8.09 -10.73 5.02
C LEU A 652 -7.42 -10.31 3.69
N ILE A 653 -6.44 -9.42 3.78
CA ILE A 653 -5.68 -8.86 2.65
C ILE A 653 -4.34 -9.59 2.50
N SER A 654 -3.72 -9.99 3.62
CA SER A 654 -2.44 -10.71 3.61
C SER A 654 -2.46 -11.90 4.56
N ILE A 655 -1.96 -13.04 4.07
CA ILE A 655 -1.78 -14.25 4.88
C ILE A 655 -0.41 -14.86 4.64
N HIS A 656 0.40 -14.94 5.69
CA HIS A 656 1.72 -15.56 5.67
C HIS A 656 1.72 -16.73 6.63
N LEU A 657 1.90 -17.94 6.11
CA LEU A 657 1.96 -19.17 6.90
C LEU A 657 3.28 -19.87 6.65
N GLU A 658 4.06 -20.07 7.71
CA GLU A 658 5.36 -20.70 7.64
C GLU A 658 5.48 -21.79 8.71
N GLU A 659 5.82 -23.02 8.31
CA GLU A 659 6.04 -24.14 9.23
C GLU A 659 4.86 -24.34 10.23
N CYS A 660 3.63 -24.03 9.79
CA CYS A 660 2.41 -24.13 10.60
C CYS A 660 1.81 -25.54 10.57
N GLY A 661 2.58 -26.53 11.03
CA GLY A 661 2.12 -27.93 11.10
C GLY A 661 1.65 -28.48 9.76
N SER A 662 0.44 -29.04 9.75
CA SER A 662 -0.18 -29.68 8.58
C SER A 662 -1.28 -28.81 7.93
N VAL A 663 -1.24 -27.48 8.13
CA VAL A 663 -2.26 -26.57 7.60
C VAL A 663 -2.52 -26.78 6.12
N THR A 664 -1.48 -26.96 5.28
CA THR A 664 -1.63 -27.14 3.83
C THR A 664 -1.78 -28.60 3.37
N SER A 665 -1.97 -29.56 4.28
CA SER A 665 -2.01 -31.01 3.96
C SER A 665 -3.14 -31.43 3.02
N ASN A 666 -4.24 -30.67 2.98
CA ASN A 666 -5.38 -30.90 2.10
C ASN A 666 -5.48 -29.83 0.99
N GLY A 667 -4.33 -29.29 0.55
CA GLY A 667 -4.28 -28.15 -0.36
C GLY A 667 -4.55 -26.84 0.37
N VAL A 668 -5.18 -25.86 -0.27
CA VAL A 668 -5.51 -24.54 0.30
C VAL A 668 -6.90 -24.05 -0.09
N SER A 669 -7.84 -24.98 -0.23
CA SER A 669 -9.16 -24.73 -0.81
C SER A 669 -9.99 -23.73 -0.02
N SER A 670 -9.91 -23.72 1.31
CA SER A 670 -10.69 -22.79 2.14
C SER A 670 -10.18 -21.35 2.03
N PHE A 671 -8.91 -21.13 1.68
CA PHE A 671 -8.41 -19.76 1.46
C PHE A 671 -9.02 -19.10 0.22
N TYR A 672 -9.61 -19.87 -0.70
CA TYR A 672 -10.37 -19.28 -1.81
C TYR A 672 -11.58 -18.47 -1.35
N ASP A 673 -12.06 -18.63 -0.11
CA ASP A 673 -13.14 -17.80 0.45
C ASP A 673 -12.66 -16.42 0.93
N CYS A 674 -11.35 -16.21 1.08
CA CYS A 674 -10.73 -14.91 1.34
C CYS A 674 -10.69 -14.09 0.04
N LYS A 675 -11.84 -13.58 -0.41
CA LYS A 675 -11.97 -12.88 -1.70
C LYS A 675 -11.14 -11.59 -1.82
N ALA A 676 -10.79 -11.01 -0.69
CA ALA A 676 -10.00 -9.78 -0.56
C ALA A 676 -8.48 -10.00 -0.58
N LEU A 677 -8.02 -11.26 -0.63
CA LEU A 677 -6.61 -11.57 -0.43
C LEU A 677 -5.76 -11.01 -1.58
N GLU A 678 -4.73 -10.23 -1.24
CA GLU A 678 -3.80 -9.61 -2.17
C GLU A 678 -2.40 -10.26 -2.11
N ASP A 679 -2.00 -10.77 -0.94
CA ASP A 679 -0.67 -11.35 -0.71
C ASP A 679 -0.77 -12.68 0.06
N LEU A 680 -0.31 -13.74 -0.59
CA LEU A 680 -0.30 -15.10 -0.05
C LEU A 680 1.12 -15.64 0.01
N LEU A 681 1.61 -15.90 1.22
CA LEU A 681 2.88 -16.58 1.45
C LEU A 681 2.64 -17.92 2.14
N LEU A 682 3.12 -18.99 1.54
CA LEU A 682 3.07 -20.34 2.08
C LEU A 682 4.46 -20.94 2.12
N ARG A 683 4.91 -21.31 3.33
CA ARG A 683 6.13 -22.08 3.54
C ARG A 683 5.85 -23.36 4.32
N HIS A 684 5.73 -24.49 3.64
CA HIS A 684 5.33 -25.76 4.25
C HIS A 684 6.03 -26.97 3.64
N ASN A 685 6.23 -28.01 4.46
CA ASN A 685 6.67 -29.33 4.01
C ASN A 685 5.46 -30.30 4.06
N GLY A 686 4.60 -30.25 3.04
CA GLY A 686 3.38 -31.06 2.95
C GLY A 686 3.41 -32.10 1.82
N CYS A 687 2.25 -32.69 1.49
CA CYS A 687 2.10 -33.55 0.30
C CYS A 687 2.38 -32.80 -1.02
N GLY A 688 2.28 -31.47 -0.98
CA GLY A 688 2.40 -30.54 -2.11
C GLY A 688 1.05 -29.86 -2.44
N LEU A 689 1.10 -28.87 -3.33
CA LEU A 689 -0.09 -28.17 -3.87
C LEU A 689 -0.48 -28.76 -5.23
N GLN A 690 -1.75 -28.62 -5.64
CA GLN A 690 -2.14 -29.02 -7.00
C GLN A 690 -1.40 -28.18 -8.05
N SER A 691 -1.09 -28.77 -9.22
CA SER A 691 -0.35 -28.08 -10.28
C SER A 691 -1.09 -26.86 -10.84
N ASN A 692 -2.42 -26.90 -10.85
CA ASN A 692 -3.29 -25.80 -11.26
C ASN A 692 -3.54 -24.76 -10.14
N PHE A 693 -2.90 -24.88 -8.97
CA PHE A 693 -3.15 -24.03 -7.80
C PHE A 693 -3.06 -22.53 -8.13
N ILE A 694 -2.05 -22.12 -8.89
CA ILE A 694 -1.82 -20.70 -9.24
C ILE A 694 -2.98 -20.16 -10.07
N TYR A 695 -3.51 -20.97 -11.00
CA TYR A 695 -4.68 -20.65 -11.80
C TYR A 695 -5.96 -20.59 -10.96
N GLU A 696 -6.18 -21.56 -10.07
CA GLU A 696 -7.34 -21.52 -9.17
C GLU A 696 -7.30 -20.31 -8.23
N ALA A 697 -6.11 -19.99 -7.72
CA ALA A 697 -5.89 -18.85 -6.87
C ALA A 697 -6.20 -17.53 -7.60
N SER A 698 -5.70 -17.35 -8.82
CA SER A 698 -5.96 -16.13 -9.60
C SER A 698 -7.45 -15.98 -9.96
N THR A 699 -8.16 -17.07 -10.24
CA THR A 699 -9.57 -17.02 -10.64
C THR A 699 -10.53 -16.88 -9.46
N LYS A 700 -10.24 -17.54 -8.32
CA LYS A 700 -11.13 -17.53 -7.14
C LYS A 700 -10.83 -16.39 -6.17
N MET A 701 -9.63 -15.81 -6.21
CA MET A 701 -9.21 -14.64 -5.42
C MET A 701 -8.82 -13.50 -6.37
N PRO A 702 -9.79 -12.71 -6.87
CA PRO A 702 -9.56 -11.75 -7.95
C PRO A 702 -8.76 -10.51 -7.53
N MET A 703 -8.47 -10.33 -6.24
CA MET A 703 -7.56 -9.30 -5.72
C MET A 703 -6.12 -9.79 -5.55
N LEU A 704 -5.84 -11.08 -5.80
CA LEU A 704 -4.53 -11.67 -5.53
C LEU A 704 -3.46 -11.09 -6.46
N ARG A 705 -2.46 -10.43 -5.88
CA ARG A 705 -1.34 -9.80 -6.57
C ARG A 705 -0.04 -10.56 -6.38
N LYS A 706 0.20 -11.09 -5.18
CA LYS A 706 1.44 -11.77 -4.81
C LYS A 706 1.19 -13.18 -4.32
N VAL A 707 1.96 -14.11 -4.87
CA VAL A 707 2.03 -15.49 -4.40
C VAL A 707 3.48 -15.84 -4.14
N ALA A 708 3.81 -16.20 -2.90
CA ALA A 708 5.12 -16.68 -2.51
C ALA A 708 5.00 -18.12 -1.97
N LEU A 709 5.56 -19.07 -2.71
CA LEU A 709 5.60 -20.48 -2.36
C LEU A 709 7.04 -20.86 -2.02
N ASP A 710 7.23 -21.42 -0.83
CA ASP A 710 8.55 -21.75 -0.32
C ASP A 710 8.55 -23.14 0.29
N LEU A 711 9.36 -24.06 -0.23
CA LEU A 711 9.25 -25.50 0.09
C LEU A 711 7.86 -26.13 -0.23
N CYS A 712 6.95 -25.39 -0.86
CA CYS A 712 5.62 -25.86 -1.27
C CYS A 712 5.68 -26.41 -2.71
N ASP A 713 6.16 -27.65 -2.87
CA ASP A 713 6.21 -28.34 -4.18
C ASP A 713 4.79 -28.56 -4.77
N ALA A 714 4.69 -28.65 -6.10
CA ALA A 714 3.48 -29.17 -6.73
C ALA A 714 3.43 -30.71 -6.62
N ASN A 715 2.24 -31.27 -6.38
CA ASN A 715 1.97 -32.70 -6.25
C ASN A 715 2.38 -33.47 -7.51
N GLU A 716 2.14 -32.89 -8.69
CA GLU A 716 2.30 -33.56 -9.99
C GLU A 716 3.62 -33.18 -10.67
N GLY A 717 4.61 -32.76 -9.89
CA GLY A 717 5.88 -32.28 -10.41
C GLY A 717 5.85 -30.76 -10.51
N CYS A 718 5.31 -30.18 -11.59
CA CYS A 718 5.40 -28.73 -11.84
C CYS A 718 4.08 -27.97 -11.68
N PHE A 719 4.17 -26.65 -11.47
CA PHE A 719 3.00 -25.77 -11.57
C PHE A 719 2.68 -25.42 -13.03
N ASP A 720 1.39 -25.29 -13.33
CA ASP A 720 0.92 -24.84 -14.64
C ASP A 720 1.35 -23.40 -14.92
N THR A 721 1.82 -23.13 -16.14
CA THR A 721 2.12 -21.76 -16.57
C THR A 721 0.83 -20.95 -16.68
N PRO A 722 0.67 -19.85 -15.93
CA PRO A 722 -0.50 -19.00 -16.09
C PRO A 722 -0.45 -18.30 -17.46
N SER A 723 -1.45 -18.57 -18.31
CA SER A 723 -1.56 -17.91 -19.62
C SER A 723 -1.72 -16.39 -19.44
N TYR A 724 -1.27 -15.60 -20.42
CA TYR A 724 -1.28 -14.14 -20.33
C TYR A 724 -2.69 -13.56 -20.32
N SER A 725 -3.64 -14.23 -20.97
CA SER A 725 -5.06 -13.84 -21.08
C SER A 725 -5.90 -14.19 -19.85
N GLU A 726 -5.40 -15.04 -18.95
CA GLU A 726 -6.17 -15.58 -17.81
C GLU A 726 -5.81 -14.91 -16.47
N ARG A 727 -5.00 -13.85 -16.47
CA ARG A 727 -4.55 -13.17 -15.25
C ARG A 727 -5.59 -12.13 -14.83
N SER A 728 -6.20 -12.35 -13.66
CA SER A 728 -7.10 -11.39 -13.03
C SER A 728 -6.34 -10.14 -12.56
N PHE A 729 -5.40 -10.33 -11.63
CA PHE A 729 -4.69 -9.25 -10.95
C PHE A 729 -3.28 -9.64 -10.45
N LEU A 730 -2.84 -10.87 -10.76
CA LEU A 730 -1.59 -11.44 -10.29
C LEU A 730 -0.37 -10.75 -10.93
N SER A 731 0.51 -10.18 -10.10
CA SER A 731 1.71 -9.43 -10.52
C SER A 731 3.01 -10.19 -10.29
N ILE A 732 3.12 -10.90 -9.16
CA ILE A 732 4.36 -11.55 -8.73
C ILE A 732 4.06 -12.97 -8.25
N ILE A 733 4.82 -13.94 -8.79
CA ILE A 733 4.91 -15.28 -8.23
C ILE A 733 6.37 -15.53 -7.85
N LYS A 734 6.63 -15.88 -6.59
CA LYS A 734 7.94 -16.33 -6.12
C LYS A 734 7.83 -17.80 -5.72
N ILE A 735 8.64 -18.65 -6.34
CA ILE A 735 8.77 -20.07 -5.98
C ILE A 735 10.20 -20.28 -5.51
N ALA A 736 10.38 -20.57 -4.23
CA ALA A 736 11.69 -20.70 -3.60
C ALA A 736 11.90 -22.13 -3.08
N ARG A 737 13.14 -22.62 -3.24
CA ARG A 737 13.62 -23.82 -2.54
C ARG A 737 12.81 -25.11 -2.80
N CYS A 738 12.05 -25.16 -3.89
CA CYS A 738 11.31 -26.34 -4.35
C CYS A 738 12.22 -27.30 -5.15
N LYS A 739 11.81 -28.55 -5.37
CA LYS A 739 12.65 -29.56 -6.06
C LYS A 739 12.97 -29.14 -7.52
N PRO A 740 14.14 -29.50 -8.08
CA PRO A 740 14.60 -28.97 -9.38
C PRO A 740 13.68 -29.28 -10.57
N GLN A 741 13.01 -30.43 -10.57
CA GLN A 741 12.02 -30.81 -11.60
C GLN A 741 10.61 -30.22 -11.32
N SER A 742 10.36 -29.70 -10.12
CA SER A 742 9.05 -29.15 -9.72
C SER A 742 8.94 -27.63 -9.89
N CYS A 743 10.08 -26.94 -10.00
CA CYS A 743 10.15 -25.52 -10.28
C CYS A 743 9.93 -25.17 -11.76
N SER A 744 10.03 -26.14 -12.68
CA SER A 744 9.86 -25.89 -14.11
C SER A 744 8.38 -25.82 -14.47
N PHE A 745 7.85 -24.61 -14.58
CA PHE A 745 6.79 -24.33 -15.55
C PHE A 745 7.09 -25.05 -16.88
N ASN A 746 6.09 -25.42 -17.70
CA ASN A 746 6.25 -26.10 -19.01
C ASN A 746 7.04 -25.28 -20.08
N LEU A 747 7.97 -24.42 -19.65
CA LEU A 747 8.98 -23.70 -20.40
C LEU A 747 10.16 -24.65 -20.66
N LEU A 748 10.12 -25.30 -21.82
CA LEU A 748 11.23 -25.93 -22.58
C LEU A 748 12.37 -26.65 -21.81
N HIS A 749 12.54 -27.94 -22.13
CA HIS A 749 13.69 -28.83 -21.89
C HIS A 749 14.97 -28.15 -21.37
N LEU A 750 15.15 -28.11 -20.05
CA LEU A 750 16.47 -27.96 -19.44
C LEU A 750 17.01 -29.36 -19.11
N GLU A 751 18.11 -29.71 -19.78
CA GLU A 751 18.78 -31.00 -19.66
C GLU A 751 19.15 -31.33 -18.22
N SER A 752 19.01 -32.62 -17.91
CA SER A 752 19.45 -33.26 -16.67
C SER A 752 20.88 -32.85 -16.29
N CYS A 753 21.06 -32.13 -15.18
CA CYS A 753 22.40 -31.85 -14.68
C CYS A 753 22.49 -31.74 -13.15
N LYS A 754 23.15 -32.77 -12.58
CA LYS A 754 24.09 -32.80 -11.43
C LYS A 754 23.64 -32.21 -10.08
N LYS A 755 24.13 -32.81 -8.98
CA LYS A 755 23.96 -32.35 -7.59
C LYS A 755 24.25 -30.84 -7.48
N LEU A 756 23.21 -30.04 -7.31
CA LEU A 756 23.30 -28.59 -7.16
C LEU A 756 23.83 -28.24 -5.76
N VAL A 757 24.82 -27.34 -5.70
CA VAL A 757 25.41 -26.77 -4.48
C VAL A 757 24.61 -25.54 -4.00
N HIS A 758 23.59 -25.13 -4.76
CA HIS A 758 22.75 -23.94 -4.56
C HIS A 758 21.26 -24.31 -4.61
N LYS A 759 20.42 -23.70 -3.76
CA LYS A 759 18.96 -23.75 -3.94
C LYS A 759 18.55 -22.64 -4.92
N GLU A 760 17.74 -22.96 -5.90
CA GLU A 760 17.25 -21.99 -6.88
C GLU A 760 15.88 -21.44 -6.43
N SER A 761 15.70 -20.13 -6.57
CA SER A 761 14.43 -19.43 -6.35
C SER A 761 14.02 -18.78 -7.67
N ILE A 762 12.84 -19.13 -8.19
CA ILE A 762 12.27 -18.58 -9.41
C ILE A 762 11.30 -17.46 -9.03
N ILE A 763 11.44 -16.32 -9.70
CA ILE A 763 10.53 -15.18 -9.59
C ILE A 763 9.94 -14.93 -10.97
N LEU A 764 8.62 -14.98 -11.06
CA LEU A 764 7.85 -14.57 -12.20
C LEU A 764 7.23 -13.20 -11.93
N GLU A 765 7.46 -12.26 -12.84
CA GLU A 765 6.93 -10.91 -12.77
C GLU A 765 6.10 -10.64 -14.02
N PHE A 766 4.83 -10.27 -13.83
CA PHE A 766 3.93 -9.92 -14.90
C PHE A 766 3.88 -8.41 -15.08
N SER A 767 4.13 -7.93 -16.30
CA SER A 767 4.13 -6.51 -16.65
C SER A 767 3.22 -6.25 -17.86
N VAL A 768 3.19 -5.02 -18.40
CA VAL A 768 2.59 -4.78 -19.73
C VAL A 768 3.38 -5.50 -20.83
N ASN A 769 4.69 -5.62 -20.64
CA ASN A 769 5.64 -6.00 -21.68
C ASN A 769 5.86 -7.52 -21.80
N GLY A 770 5.17 -8.31 -21.00
CA GLY A 770 5.37 -9.75 -20.94
C GLY A 770 5.57 -10.28 -19.54
N LEU A 771 5.82 -11.59 -19.48
CA LEU A 771 6.26 -12.30 -18.28
C LEU A 771 7.79 -12.25 -18.23
N ARG A 772 8.35 -11.66 -17.17
CA ARG A 772 9.78 -11.72 -16.86
C ARG A 772 10.03 -12.84 -15.87
N THR A 773 11.01 -13.69 -16.16
CA THR A 773 11.45 -14.76 -15.26
C THR A 773 12.85 -14.45 -14.76
N THR A 774 13.01 -14.43 -13.43
CA THR A 774 14.29 -14.18 -12.76
C THR A 774 14.63 -15.39 -11.89
N THR A 775 15.77 -16.03 -12.14
CA THR A 775 16.26 -17.15 -11.32
C THR A 775 17.36 -16.66 -10.38
N LEU A 776 17.09 -16.72 -9.07
CA LEU A 776 18.05 -16.42 -8.02
C LEU A 776 18.73 -17.70 -7.56
N LYS A 777 20.07 -17.69 -7.52
CA LYS A 777 20.87 -18.79 -6.98
C LYS A 777 21.28 -18.44 -5.56
N GLU A 778 20.68 -19.11 -4.58
CA GLU A 778 21.03 -18.91 -3.17
C GLU A 778 22.17 -19.87 -2.78
N ARG A 779 23.18 -19.35 -2.08
CA ARG A 779 24.21 -20.18 -1.43
C ARG A 779 23.58 -20.94 -0.27
N VAL A 780 23.72 -22.28 -0.29
CA VAL A 780 23.30 -23.17 0.81
C VAL A 780 24.24 -23.01 1.99
#